data_AF-A0A4S8S9P6-F1
#
_entry.id   AF-A0A4S8S9P6-F1
#
_cell.length_a   1.000
_cell.length_b   1.000
_cell.length_c   1.000
_cell.angle_alpha   90.00
_cell.angle_beta   90.00
_cell.angle_gamma   90.00
#
_symmetry.space_group_name_H-M   'P 1'
#
loop_
_entity.id
_entity.type
_entity.pdbx_description
1 polymer ?
#
loop_
_entity_poly.entity_id
_entity_poly.type
_entity_poly.pdbx_seq_one_letter_code
_entity_poly.pdbx_strand_id
1 'polypeptide(L)'
;MAWTREFAPRWSRLLPERVFPNSSELDATNSMDKLLDGLNRAQRLAVTSPSLALQVLAPPGSGKTKTLTARVSYLITERGLQPWNIIVCTFTVKAAKEMKERIKGLVGDGLEKKLILGTFHSVARRFLVSYGNLIGVEKNFGITDMSDSKAIITRIIKRQGFSIEPGAAGARISNLKAKSMSAEQYGITRKAAEQEFSAVYSEYEEALRTSNLLDYDDLLLRCAQLLREHPQCVSNIEAVLIDEFQDTNSVQFELMCLFSRFKKNVTIVGDPDQSIYGWRNAEIKNLERMEKRFPGTDVIHLEENYRSAGAILQSAQKVIEQDESRPSKALKPTFGIGDRPVLRKLPTADAEAKWLVSEIRRTQALSADLLKFNDFAVLLRSAAVSRHIESALGNSGIPYRMVGGTKFFDRIEVKMILDYLRIINQPDHNDALLRVINVPTRGVGDVTVKGLIDEAERKRSSLWKIVLDSVQGKTRSDTKLSAQASKGLTDLVNLVLTGQKKLTGKDDQQASPFDLVEYLIKKLELSKYLQKRYPDDYETRWANIEELKAQTADLTAAMAQGEEFVEEEVLPEIEGLEQRLINANEDALTLFLANIALSSEVQRKQDENPDETQQHVTISTIHAAKGLEWPVVFIPACYEGSIPHSRADDIDEERRLLYVGMTRAQALLYLSCPNKNSQSGETTMSHFLTQRGIEAFFETQGPKLYDDAVNELARTLRRDKPDLKQLIEARSGYETPEDTHYPLDGTFPKSENARWDQGKNIDLKEGLYANKRRRTDDQSGGPMVPVAGFMPASKVTMQNPAGFSTASMSIPPKITTAASRMEELEAAQSEARLRDIDARKAAPAPIKRTKAAQGSANIMSFFGKPKVATDAAPHPATLTRTSSVPETQIAPKPPASMPRYVSNPLNDISNVSSRDPKRNAIPPTKPIQLPNFKLRTTPLTTKPTTTKRVEQDVTTAPSFSKPYTFLSSPPPPEPPSSPPDQEVIRPGGGERIETFRPATTFHATSVTQVGNKIGTGRRLGMGRSFKPWSARGGRGG
;
A
#
# COMPACT_ATOMS: atom_id res chain seq x y z
N MET A 1 -45.38 69.31 -43.17
CA MET A 1 -46.25 69.30 -41.97
C MET A 1 -46.24 67.88 -41.41
N ALA A 2 -46.19 67.59 -40.11
CA ALA A 2 -45.71 68.35 -38.94
C ALA A 2 -45.52 67.35 -37.77
N TRP A 3 -44.51 67.56 -36.91
CA TRP A 3 -44.42 67.23 -35.46
C TRP A 3 -44.94 65.84 -34.96
N THR A 4 -44.22 65.05 -34.14
CA THR A 4 -43.26 65.41 -33.06
C THR A 4 -42.44 64.19 -32.54
N ARG A 5 -41.41 64.46 -31.71
CA ARG A 5 -40.74 63.57 -30.69
C ARG A 5 -39.76 62.48 -31.16
N GLU A 6 -38.51 62.89 -31.38
CA GLU A 6 -37.36 62.75 -30.44
C GLU A 6 -37.46 61.70 -29.29
N PHE A 7 -36.39 61.00 -28.85
CA PHE A 7 -35.04 60.74 -29.40
C PHE A 7 -34.38 59.58 -28.60
N ALA A 8 -33.80 58.57 -29.27
CA ALA A 8 -32.78 57.65 -28.71
C ALA A 8 -32.12 56.81 -29.83
N PRO A 9 -30.78 56.74 -29.95
CA PRO A 9 -30.12 56.06 -31.07
C PRO A 9 -29.78 54.58 -30.81
N ARG A 10 -29.63 53.83 -31.90
CA ARG A 10 -29.14 52.43 -31.93
C ARG A 10 -27.69 52.30 -31.45
N TRP A 11 -27.39 51.18 -30.79
CA TRP A 11 -26.26 50.32 -31.16
C TRP A 11 -26.75 48.87 -31.26
N SER A 12 -26.18 48.07 -32.17
CA SER A 12 -26.69 46.74 -32.49
C SER A 12 -25.64 45.86 -33.15
N ARG A 13 -25.37 44.66 -32.60
CA ARG A 13 -25.16 43.36 -33.31
C ARG A 13 -24.66 42.26 -32.37
N LEU A 14 -24.86 41.01 -32.81
CA LEU A 14 -24.21 39.75 -32.37
C LEU A 14 -24.47 39.28 -30.93
N LEU A 15 -25.57 38.53 -30.77
CA LEU A 15 -25.62 37.34 -29.91
C LEU A 15 -26.20 36.18 -30.75
N PRO A 16 -25.60 34.97 -30.78
CA PRO A 16 -26.20 33.82 -31.46
C PRO A 16 -27.37 33.23 -30.67
N GLU A 17 -28.37 32.70 -31.38
CA GLU A 17 -29.49 31.97 -30.77
C GLU A 17 -29.02 30.59 -30.29
N ARG A 18 -29.37 30.21 -29.05
CA ARG A 18 -29.12 28.86 -28.52
C ARG A 18 -30.18 27.89 -29.05
N VAL A 19 -29.88 27.23 -30.17
CA VAL A 19 -30.62 26.04 -30.60
C VAL A 19 -30.19 24.86 -29.73
N PHE A 20 -31.08 24.41 -28.84
CA PHE A 20 -30.94 23.12 -28.15
C PHE A 20 -31.60 22.02 -28.98
N PRO A 21 -30.90 20.94 -29.35
CA PRO A 21 -31.54 19.78 -29.99
C PRO A 21 -32.26 18.91 -28.95
N ASN A 22 -33.52 18.59 -29.21
CA ASN A 22 -34.29 17.63 -28.40
C ASN A 22 -33.89 16.19 -28.73
N SER A 23 -32.70 15.77 -28.30
CA SER A 23 -32.20 14.38 -28.42
C SER A 23 -31.70 13.77 -27.10
N SER A 24 -31.55 14.56 -26.04
CA SER A 24 -30.81 14.18 -24.83
C SER A 24 -31.43 13.06 -23.99
N GLU A 25 -32.76 12.86 -23.99
CA GLU A 25 -33.40 11.83 -23.15
C GLU A 25 -33.09 10.40 -23.62
N LEU A 26 -32.98 10.18 -24.94
CA LEU A 26 -32.67 8.84 -25.49
C LEU A 26 -31.19 8.46 -25.28
N ASP A 27 -30.26 9.39 -25.50
CA ASP A 27 -28.83 9.13 -25.27
C ASP A 27 -28.51 8.94 -23.78
N ALA A 28 -29.17 9.68 -22.87
CA ALA A 28 -28.98 9.53 -21.43
C ALA A 28 -29.39 8.12 -20.93
N THR A 29 -30.56 7.62 -21.31
CA THR A 29 -30.98 6.25 -20.96
C THR A 29 -30.00 5.19 -21.49
N ASN A 30 -29.47 5.39 -22.70
CA ASN A 30 -28.49 4.52 -23.36
C ASN A 30 -27.05 4.64 -22.77
N SER A 31 -26.82 5.61 -21.88
CA SER A 31 -25.58 5.77 -21.10
C SER A 31 -25.68 5.06 -19.74
N MET A 32 -26.79 5.30 -19.03
CA MET A 32 -27.06 4.68 -17.72
C MET A 32 -27.07 3.14 -17.78
N ASP A 33 -27.69 2.54 -18.81
CA ASP A 33 -27.71 1.09 -18.97
C ASP A 33 -26.29 0.51 -19.20
N LYS A 34 -25.46 1.16 -20.02
CA LYS A 34 -24.07 0.73 -20.28
C LYS A 34 -23.19 0.80 -19.03
N LEU A 35 -23.34 1.86 -18.23
CA LEU A 35 -22.57 2.03 -17.00
C LEU A 35 -22.93 0.99 -15.94
N LEU A 36 -24.20 0.59 -15.87
CA LEU A 36 -24.69 -0.42 -14.93
C LEU A 36 -24.54 -1.86 -15.45
N ASP A 37 -24.17 -2.08 -16.71
CA ASP A 37 -24.12 -3.41 -17.30
C ASP A 37 -23.02 -4.31 -16.69
N GLY A 38 -23.34 -5.61 -16.61
CA GLY A 38 -22.53 -6.61 -15.93
C GLY A 38 -22.21 -6.28 -14.46
N LEU A 39 -23.01 -5.45 -13.79
CA LEU A 39 -23.00 -5.29 -12.33
C LEU A 39 -24.17 -6.09 -11.70
N ASN A 40 -23.89 -6.80 -10.61
CA ASN A 40 -24.91 -7.53 -9.84
C ASN A 40 -25.78 -6.59 -8.98
N ARG A 41 -26.80 -7.12 -8.29
CA ARG A 41 -27.71 -6.30 -7.45
C ARG A 41 -26.94 -5.47 -6.42
N ALA A 42 -26.03 -6.06 -5.66
CA ALA A 42 -25.29 -5.36 -4.61
C ALA A 42 -24.34 -4.27 -5.16
N GLN A 43 -23.67 -4.55 -6.28
CA GLN A 43 -22.80 -3.60 -6.97
C GLN A 43 -23.59 -2.44 -7.59
N ARG A 44 -24.74 -2.71 -8.25
CA ARG A 44 -25.64 -1.65 -8.76
C ARG A 44 -26.13 -0.76 -7.62
N LEU A 45 -26.59 -1.33 -6.51
CA LEU A 45 -27.02 -0.59 -5.33
C LEU A 45 -25.89 0.28 -4.74
N ALA A 46 -24.65 -0.23 -4.69
CA ALA A 46 -23.49 0.56 -4.27
C ALA A 46 -23.18 1.72 -5.23
N VAL A 47 -23.27 1.50 -6.55
CA VAL A 47 -23.07 2.56 -7.56
C VAL A 47 -24.15 3.64 -7.42
N THR A 48 -25.43 3.27 -7.45
CA THR A 48 -26.56 4.22 -7.52
C THR A 48 -26.97 4.82 -6.18
N SER A 49 -26.47 4.29 -5.04
CA SER A 49 -26.90 4.71 -3.69
C SER A 49 -26.90 6.23 -3.53
N PRO A 50 -28.04 6.84 -3.12
CA PRO A 50 -28.18 8.27 -2.91
C PRO A 50 -27.59 8.75 -1.57
N SER A 51 -27.06 7.84 -0.73
CA SER A 51 -26.50 8.25 0.57
C SER A 51 -25.23 9.07 0.39
N LEU A 52 -25.13 10.12 1.21
CA LEU A 52 -23.91 10.91 1.38
C LEU A 52 -22.82 10.12 2.12
N ALA A 53 -23.17 9.12 2.92
CA ALA A 53 -22.20 8.28 3.61
C ALA A 53 -22.44 6.82 3.23
N LEU A 54 -21.50 6.24 2.49
CA LEU A 54 -21.59 4.87 1.98
C LEU A 54 -20.34 4.06 2.36
N GLN A 55 -20.58 2.89 2.95
CA GLN A 55 -19.55 1.91 3.32
C GLN A 55 -19.78 0.62 2.54
N VAL A 56 -18.94 0.36 1.53
CA VAL A 56 -19.01 -0.84 0.71
C VAL A 56 -18.01 -1.87 1.23
N LEU A 57 -18.50 -2.92 1.88
CA LEU A 57 -17.70 -4.03 2.38
C LEU A 57 -17.49 -5.04 1.26
N ALA A 58 -16.25 -5.10 0.76
CA ALA A 58 -15.90 -5.70 -0.52
C ALA A 58 -14.77 -6.75 -0.41
N PRO A 59 -15.11 -8.02 -0.11
CA PRO A 59 -14.20 -9.17 -0.10
C PRO A 59 -13.26 -9.31 -1.32
N PRO A 60 -12.23 -10.15 -1.26
CA PRO A 60 -11.38 -10.47 -2.42
C PRO A 60 -12.25 -10.91 -3.61
N GLY A 61 -11.91 -10.45 -4.82
CA GLY A 61 -12.62 -10.82 -6.05
C GLY A 61 -14.06 -10.34 -6.18
N SER A 62 -14.59 -9.54 -5.24
CA SER A 62 -16.00 -9.10 -5.22
C SER A 62 -16.39 -8.00 -6.23
N GLY A 63 -15.46 -7.61 -7.13
CA GLY A 63 -15.65 -6.51 -8.06
C GLY A 63 -15.47 -5.11 -7.45
N LYS A 64 -14.82 -5.00 -6.27
CA LYS A 64 -14.44 -3.74 -5.58
C LYS A 64 -14.10 -2.59 -6.53
N THR A 65 -13.04 -2.74 -7.33
CA THR A 65 -12.54 -1.70 -8.23
C THR A 65 -13.54 -1.35 -9.33
N LYS A 66 -14.24 -2.34 -9.93
CA LYS A 66 -15.31 -2.09 -10.93
C LYS A 66 -16.45 -1.28 -10.32
N THR A 67 -16.85 -1.60 -9.09
CA THR A 67 -17.92 -0.91 -8.36
C THR A 67 -17.52 0.55 -8.08
N LEU A 68 -16.27 0.78 -7.69
CA LEU A 68 -15.76 2.11 -7.39
C LEU A 68 -15.60 2.98 -8.65
N THR A 69 -15.06 2.43 -9.75
CA THR A 69 -14.93 3.15 -11.03
C THR A 69 -16.31 3.48 -11.62
N ALA A 70 -17.26 2.55 -11.54
CA ALA A 70 -18.65 2.78 -11.97
C ALA A 70 -19.33 3.85 -11.11
N ARG A 71 -19.08 3.91 -9.78
CA ARG A 71 -19.62 4.97 -8.92
C ARG A 71 -19.01 6.34 -9.22
N VAL A 72 -17.70 6.45 -9.46
CA VAL A 72 -17.08 7.71 -9.91
C VAL A 72 -17.71 8.17 -11.23
N SER A 73 -17.87 7.26 -12.19
CA SER A 73 -18.49 7.55 -13.48
C SER A 73 -19.96 7.99 -13.33
N TYR A 74 -20.74 7.32 -12.48
CA TYR A 74 -22.15 7.65 -12.19
C TYR A 74 -22.31 9.02 -11.50
N LEU A 75 -21.35 9.41 -10.66
CA LEU A 75 -21.32 10.76 -10.06
C LEU A 75 -21.08 11.84 -11.12
N ILE A 76 -20.29 11.55 -12.17
CA ILE A 76 -20.03 12.47 -13.27
C ILE A 76 -21.23 12.53 -14.23
N THR A 77 -21.67 11.39 -14.78
CA THR A 77 -22.69 11.35 -15.85
C THR A 77 -24.11 11.59 -15.33
N GLU A 78 -24.55 10.84 -14.33
CA GLU A 78 -25.95 10.86 -13.87
C GLU A 78 -26.23 11.89 -12.77
N ARG A 79 -25.19 12.26 -12.00
CA ARG A 79 -25.30 13.29 -10.95
C ARG A 79 -24.70 14.64 -11.34
N GLY A 80 -23.98 14.73 -12.46
CA GLY A 80 -23.44 15.99 -13.00
C GLY A 80 -22.30 16.61 -12.18
N LEU A 81 -21.67 15.88 -11.25
CA LEU A 81 -20.54 16.40 -10.48
C LEU A 81 -19.36 16.63 -11.44
N GLN A 82 -18.72 17.78 -11.29
CA GLN A 82 -17.54 18.10 -12.10
C GLN A 82 -16.34 17.26 -11.62
N PRO A 83 -15.51 16.67 -12.51
CA PRO A 83 -14.41 15.80 -12.11
C PRO A 83 -13.44 16.43 -11.11
N TRP A 84 -13.13 17.72 -11.26
CA TRP A 84 -12.23 18.48 -10.37
C TRP A 84 -12.83 18.77 -8.97
N ASN A 85 -14.10 18.43 -8.75
CA ASN A 85 -14.76 18.44 -7.45
C ASN A 85 -14.79 17.04 -6.79
N ILE A 86 -14.21 16.00 -7.43
CA ILE A 86 -14.20 14.62 -6.93
C ILE A 86 -12.77 14.22 -6.56
N ILE A 87 -12.57 13.83 -5.29
CA ILE A 87 -11.32 13.24 -4.80
C ILE A 87 -11.44 11.72 -4.76
N VAL A 88 -10.45 11.02 -5.30
CA VAL A 88 -10.39 9.54 -5.31
C VAL A 88 -9.01 9.08 -4.81
N CYS A 89 -8.97 8.56 -3.58
CA CYS A 89 -7.75 8.07 -2.94
C CYS A 89 -7.63 6.54 -3.05
N THR A 90 -6.46 6.05 -3.44
CA THR A 90 -6.11 4.62 -3.49
C THR A 90 -4.82 4.34 -2.72
N PHE A 91 -4.51 3.06 -2.46
CA PHE A 91 -3.32 2.68 -1.70
C PHE A 91 -2.01 2.71 -2.51
N THR A 92 -2.05 2.53 -3.84
CA THR A 92 -0.86 2.47 -4.70
C THR A 92 -0.99 3.29 -5.98
N VAL A 93 0.13 3.79 -6.49
CA VAL A 93 0.19 4.52 -7.76
C VAL A 93 -0.26 3.64 -8.94
N LYS A 94 -0.03 2.32 -8.88
CA LYS A 94 -0.55 1.37 -9.87
C LYS A 94 -2.09 1.33 -9.86
N ALA A 95 -2.69 1.19 -8.68
CA ALA A 95 -4.15 1.19 -8.52
C ALA A 95 -4.77 2.51 -8.98
N ALA A 96 -4.13 3.65 -8.70
CA ALA A 96 -4.55 4.95 -9.22
C ALA A 96 -4.59 4.99 -10.76
N LYS A 97 -3.49 4.62 -11.44
CA LYS A 97 -3.44 4.59 -12.92
C LYS A 97 -4.47 3.63 -13.51
N GLU A 98 -4.59 2.42 -12.96
CA GLU A 98 -5.56 1.42 -13.43
C GLU A 98 -7.01 1.88 -13.24
N MET A 99 -7.31 2.54 -12.11
CA MET A 99 -8.63 3.11 -11.84
C MET A 99 -8.97 4.25 -12.80
N LYS A 100 -7.99 5.10 -13.15
CA LYS A 100 -8.14 6.17 -14.14
C LYS A 100 -8.40 5.62 -15.54
N GLU A 101 -7.65 4.61 -15.99
CA GLU A 101 -7.87 3.95 -17.28
C GLU A 101 -9.27 3.30 -17.38
N ARG A 102 -9.70 2.64 -16.30
CA ARG A 102 -11.07 2.09 -16.19
C ARG A 102 -12.15 3.16 -16.22
N ILE A 103 -11.90 4.38 -15.73
CA ILE A 103 -12.84 5.50 -15.78
C ILE A 103 -12.87 6.12 -17.18
N LYS A 104 -11.72 6.28 -17.85
CA LYS A 104 -11.62 6.74 -19.25
C LYS A 104 -12.57 5.97 -20.17
N GLY A 105 -12.56 4.65 -20.07
CA GLY A 105 -13.45 3.76 -20.82
C GLY A 105 -14.94 3.82 -20.46
N LEU A 106 -15.32 4.56 -19.40
CA LEU A 106 -16.71 4.73 -18.95
C LEU A 106 -17.26 6.15 -19.17
N VAL A 107 -16.42 7.21 -19.07
CA VAL A 107 -16.86 8.61 -19.23
C VAL A 107 -16.37 9.29 -20.51
N GLY A 108 -15.44 8.67 -21.26
CA GLY A 108 -14.79 9.27 -22.42
C GLY A 108 -13.46 9.96 -22.07
N ASP A 109 -12.69 10.29 -23.11
CA ASP A 109 -11.34 10.85 -22.99
C ASP A 109 -11.36 12.31 -22.51
N GLY A 110 -10.45 12.65 -21.58
CA GLY A 110 -10.21 14.00 -21.07
C GLY A 110 -10.93 14.32 -19.75
N LEU A 111 -12.04 13.65 -19.43
CA LEU A 111 -12.74 13.85 -18.15
C LEU A 111 -12.04 13.14 -16.98
N GLU A 112 -11.41 11.98 -17.24
CA GLU A 112 -10.63 11.23 -16.26
C GLU A 112 -9.35 11.96 -15.83
N LYS A 113 -8.83 12.84 -16.70
CA LYS A 113 -7.62 13.64 -16.46
C LYS A 113 -7.84 14.70 -15.39
N LYS A 114 -9.06 15.26 -15.34
CA LYS A 114 -9.45 16.34 -14.42
C LYS A 114 -9.96 15.84 -13.05
N LEU A 115 -9.86 14.54 -12.76
CA LEU A 115 -10.12 13.98 -11.44
C LEU A 115 -8.95 14.22 -10.48
N ILE A 116 -9.26 14.51 -9.20
CA ILE A 116 -8.25 14.52 -8.13
C ILE A 116 -8.03 13.07 -7.65
N LEU A 117 -7.44 12.25 -8.53
CA LEU A 117 -7.25 10.80 -8.35
C LEU A 117 -5.78 10.47 -8.10
N GLY A 118 -5.48 9.76 -7.00
CA GLY A 118 -4.11 9.40 -6.66
C GLY A 118 -3.98 8.55 -5.39
N THR A 119 -2.79 8.53 -4.79
CA THR A 119 -2.63 8.07 -3.39
C THR A 119 -2.89 9.22 -2.42
N PHE A 120 -3.16 8.92 -1.14
CA PHE A 120 -3.25 9.95 -0.10
C PHE A 120 -2.06 10.92 -0.11
N HIS A 121 -0.83 10.43 -0.33
CA HIS A 121 0.38 11.26 -0.41
C HIS A 121 0.42 12.11 -1.68
N SER A 122 -0.01 11.56 -2.82
CA SER A 122 -0.11 12.28 -4.10
C SER A 122 -1.12 13.43 -4.03
N VAL A 123 -2.32 13.15 -3.50
CA VAL A 123 -3.37 14.16 -3.30
C VAL A 123 -2.91 15.21 -2.29
N ALA A 124 -2.38 14.80 -1.14
CA ALA A 124 -1.84 15.73 -0.15
C ALA A 124 -0.72 16.62 -0.72
N ARG A 125 0.14 16.09 -1.58
CA ARG A 125 1.16 16.88 -2.30
C ARG A 125 0.51 17.95 -3.19
N ARG A 126 -0.53 17.65 -3.99
CA ARG A 126 -1.21 18.67 -4.83
C ARG A 126 -1.73 19.86 -4.00
N PHE A 127 -2.35 19.59 -2.86
CA PHE A 127 -2.81 20.63 -1.93
C PHE A 127 -1.66 21.44 -1.33
N LEU A 128 -0.53 20.79 -0.97
CA LEU A 128 0.66 21.48 -0.45
C LEU A 128 1.41 22.30 -1.51
N VAL A 129 1.47 21.83 -2.76
CA VAL A 129 2.04 22.60 -3.89
C VAL A 129 1.15 23.82 -4.17
N SER A 130 -0.16 23.64 -4.23
CA SER A 130 -1.14 24.69 -4.57
C SER A 130 -1.33 25.74 -3.47
N TYR A 131 -1.40 25.34 -2.19
CA TYR A 131 -1.79 26.22 -1.08
C TYR A 131 -0.83 26.20 0.12
N GLY A 132 0.34 25.55 0.01
CA GLY A 132 1.32 25.44 1.11
C GLY A 132 1.89 26.77 1.61
N ASN A 133 1.80 27.84 0.80
CA ASN A 133 2.09 29.22 1.19
C ASN A 133 1.33 29.64 2.46
N LEU A 134 0.06 29.23 2.58
CA LEU A 134 -0.82 29.64 3.68
C LEU A 134 -0.31 29.16 5.05
N ILE A 135 0.37 28.01 5.08
CA ILE A 135 0.96 27.41 6.31
C ILE A 135 2.50 27.44 6.32
N GLY A 136 3.13 28.26 5.45
CA GLY A 136 4.58 28.44 5.41
C GLY A 136 5.40 27.26 4.88
N VAL A 137 4.82 26.34 4.11
CA VAL A 137 5.58 25.38 3.28
C VAL A 137 6.02 26.12 2.01
N GLU A 138 7.31 26.12 1.66
CA GLU A 138 7.82 26.77 0.44
C GLU A 138 7.29 26.10 -0.85
N LYS A 139 7.57 26.66 -2.05
CA LYS A 139 7.12 26.04 -3.32
C LYS A 139 7.91 24.77 -3.63
N ASN A 140 9.23 24.82 -3.48
CA ASN A 140 10.15 23.79 -3.97
C ASN A 140 10.58 22.82 -2.86
N PHE A 141 9.65 22.42 -1.98
CA PHE A 141 9.96 21.50 -0.88
C PHE A 141 10.36 20.11 -1.40
N GLY A 142 11.41 19.52 -0.82
CA GLY A 142 11.88 18.19 -1.18
C GLY A 142 11.15 17.09 -0.40
N ILE A 143 11.03 15.91 -1.01
CA ILE A 143 10.49 14.71 -0.35
C ILE A 143 11.65 13.82 0.09
N THR A 144 11.72 13.57 1.41
CA THR A 144 12.74 12.75 2.07
C THR A 144 12.38 11.28 1.95
N ASP A 145 13.26 10.45 1.39
CA ASP A 145 13.02 9.00 1.34
C ASP A 145 13.55 8.25 2.56
N MET A 146 13.18 6.97 2.72
CA MET A 146 13.54 6.17 3.90
C MET A 146 15.07 6.05 4.10
N SER A 147 15.86 6.16 3.03
CA SER A 147 17.33 6.15 3.12
C SER A 147 17.88 7.50 3.58
N ASP A 148 17.29 8.61 3.13
CA ASP A 148 17.58 9.97 3.62
C ASP A 148 17.22 10.11 5.11
N SER A 149 16.00 9.73 5.51
CA SER A 149 15.55 9.78 6.91
C SER A 149 16.47 8.97 7.82
N LYS A 150 16.85 7.75 7.41
CA LYS A 150 17.80 6.93 8.18
C LYS A 150 19.20 7.57 8.24
N ALA A 151 19.65 8.27 7.20
CA ALA A 151 20.94 8.98 7.20
C ALA A 151 20.94 10.16 8.18
N ILE A 152 19.90 11.00 8.17
CA ILE A 152 19.72 12.14 9.09
C ILE A 152 19.68 11.64 10.55
N ILE A 153 18.83 10.65 10.84
CA ILE A 153 18.69 10.07 12.18
C ILE A 153 20.02 9.43 12.65
N THR A 154 20.74 8.74 11.75
CA THR A 154 22.07 8.17 12.05
C THR A 154 23.12 9.25 12.36
N ARG A 155 23.06 10.42 11.69
CA ARG A 155 23.93 11.57 11.96
C ARG A 155 23.66 12.15 13.34
N ILE A 156 22.39 12.40 13.67
CA ILE A 156 21.94 12.91 14.97
C ILE A 156 22.40 12.01 16.13
N ILE A 157 22.11 10.70 16.05
CA ILE A 157 22.46 9.72 17.09
C ILE A 157 23.98 9.67 17.31
N LYS A 158 24.78 9.62 16.24
CA LYS A 158 26.24 9.61 16.31
C LYS A 158 26.84 10.91 16.83
N ARG A 159 26.17 12.05 16.62
CA ARG A 159 26.60 13.37 17.12
C ARG A 159 26.39 13.49 18.63
N GLN A 160 25.22 13.09 19.12
CA GLN A 160 24.86 13.18 20.54
C GLN A 160 25.41 12.02 21.39
N GLY A 161 25.86 10.93 20.76
CA GLY A 161 26.35 9.74 21.45
C GLY A 161 25.23 8.88 22.06
N PHE A 162 24.01 8.99 21.53
CA PHE A 162 22.84 8.26 22.02
C PHE A 162 22.92 6.75 21.74
N SER A 163 22.19 5.98 22.55
CA SER A 163 22.21 4.52 22.57
C SER A 163 21.23 3.85 21.59
N ILE A 164 20.24 4.60 21.10
CA ILE A 164 19.13 4.11 20.28
C ILE A 164 19.56 3.72 18.84
N GLU A 165 18.99 2.65 18.29
CA GLU A 165 19.26 2.24 16.89
C GLU A 165 18.50 3.15 15.89
N PRO A 166 19.15 3.63 14.80
CA PRO A 166 18.52 4.57 13.87
C PRO A 166 17.24 4.09 13.16
N GLY A 167 17.14 2.80 12.82
CA GLY A 167 15.93 2.21 12.26
C GLY A 167 14.78 2.16 13.27
N ALA A 168 15.04 1.71 14.50
CA ALA A 168 14.07 1.73 15.60
C ALA A 168 13.60 3.16 15.93
N ALA A 169 14.51 4.14 15.91
CA ALA A 169 14.16 5.55 16.07
C ALA A 169 13.25 6.06 14.94
N GLY A 170 13.59 5.78 13.67
CA GLY A 170 12.76 6.18 12.52
C GLY A 170 11.38 5.52 12.48
N ALA A 171 11.31 4.22 12.76
CA ALA A 171 10.04 3.50 12.88
C ALA A 171 9.16 4.06 14.01
N ARG A 172 9.77 4.42 15.15
CA ARG A 172 9.07 5.07 16.26
C ARG A 172 8.56 6.46 15.85
N ILE A 173 9.36 7.30 15.20
CA ILE A 173 8.93 8.63 14.69
C ILE A 173 7.70 8.49 13.79
N SER A 174 7.74 7.60 12.78
CA SER A 174 6.61 7.37 11.87
C SER A 174 5.36 6.87 12.62
N ASN A 175 5.50 5.99 13.62
CA ASN A 175 4.39 5.55 14.47
C ASN A 175 3.75 6.69 15.28
N LEU A 176 4.49 7.76 15.62
CA LEU A 176 3.95 8.95 16.28
C LEU A 176 3.30 9.90 15.28
N LYS A 177 3.95 10.16 14.13
CA LYS A 177 3.42 11.00 13.06
C LYS A 177 2.11 10.44 12.51
N ALA A 178 2.01 9.13 12.27
CA ALA A 178 0.78 8.45 11.86
C ALA A 178 -0.39 8.49 12.88
N LYS A 179 -0.15 9.02 14.09
CA LYS A 179 -1.12 9.25 15.17
C LYS A 179 -1.30 10.75 15.48
N SER A 180 -0.86 11.64 14.59
CA SER A 180 -0.93 13.11 14.72
C SER A 180 -0.21 13.69 15.96
N MET A 181 0.79 12.99 16.52
CA MET A 181 1.54 13.46 17.69
C MET A 181 2.92 14.04 17.33
N SER A 182 3.14 15.32 17.61
CA SER A 182 4.40 16.04 17.30
C SER A 182 5.52 15.78 18.32
N ALA A 183 6.76 16.14 17.95
CA ALA A 183 7.92 16.07 18.84
C ALA A 183 7.75 16.92 20.12
N GLU A 184 7.13 18.10 20.01
CA GLU A 184 6.84 18.97 21.16
C GLU A 184 5.84 18.34 22.13
N GLN A 185 4.72 17.84 21.60
CA GLN A 185 3.70 17.13 22.38
C GLN A 185 4.27 15.88 23.06
N TYR A 186 5.15 15.16 22.36
CA TYR A 186 5.85 14.00 22.89
C TYR A 186 6.74 14.37 24.09
N GLY A 187 7.59 15.39 23.93
CA GLY A 187 8.53 15.84 24.94
C GLY A 187 7.88 16.35 26.23
N ILE A 188 6.69 16.97 26.14
CA ILE A 188 5.90 17.40 27.30
C ILE A 188 5.37 16.21 28.11
N THR A 189 5.09 15.07 27.47
CA THR A 189 4.23 14.01 28.02
C THR A 189 5.01 12.89 28.73
N ARG A 190 6.34 12.86 28.69
CA ARG A 190 7.14 11.65 29.00
C ARG A 190 8.28 11.81 30.00
N LYS A 191 8.71 10.66 30.54
CA LYS A 191 9.69 10.55 31.65
C LYS A 191 11.13 10.63 31.14
N ALA A 192 12.06 10.92 32.06
CA ALA A 192 13.49 11.11 31.79
C ALA A 192 14.15 10.01 30.91
N ALA A 193 13.73 8.74 31.06
CA ALA A 193 14.26 7.62 30.26
C ALA A 193 13.98 7.73 28.73
N GLU A 194 13.12 8.64 28.29
CA GLU A 194 12.81 8.85 26.87
C GLU A 194 13.42 10.14 26.31
N GLN A 195 14.28 10.82 27.06
CA GLN A 195 14.93 12.07 26.65
C GLN A 195 15.84 11.90 25.41
N GLU A 196 16.58 10.78 25.28
CA GLU A 196 17.37 10.52 24.06
C GLU A 196 16.47 10.52 22.82
N PHE A 197 15.37 9.77 22.85
CA PHE A 197 14.44 9.71 21.72
C PHE A 197 13.74 11.05 21.45
N SER A 198 13.33 11.77 22.51
CA SER A 198 12.71 13.08 22.35
C SER A 198 13.67 14.12 21.75
N ALA A 199 14.96 14.03 22.05
CA ALA A 199 15.99 14.86 21.42
C ALA A 199 16.21 14.44 19.95
N VAL A 200 16.31 13.14 19.66
CA VAL A 200 16.43 12.64 18.27
C VAL A 200 15.25 13.10 17.41
N TYR A 201 14.02 13.02 17.90
CA TYR A 201 12.84 13.43 17.15
C TYR A 201 12.83 14.95 16.91
N SER A 202 13.03 15.78 17.94
CA SER A 202 13.09 17.23 17.78
C SER A 202 14.22 17.70 16.85
N GLU A 203 15.39 17.06 16.91
CA GLU A 203 16.51 17.39 16.01
C GLU A 203 16.30 16.89 14.58
N TYR A 204 15.50 15.83 14.38
CA TYR A 204 15.11 15.34 13.05
C TYR A 204 14.15 16.32 12.36
N GLU A 205 13.11 16.80 13.05
CA GLU A 205 12.19 17.80 12.52
C GLU A 205 12.91 19.12 12.16
N GLU A 206 13.82 19.59 13.03
CA GLU A 206 14.63 20.79 12.77
C GLU A 206 15.59 20.59 11.59
N ALA A 207 16.14 19.38 11.38
CA ALA A 207 16.99 19.06 10.24
C ALA A 207 16.23 19.02 8.91
N LEU A 208 15.01 18.44 8.90
CA LEU A 208 14.09 18.50 7.76
C LEU A 208 13.74 19.96 7.43
N ARG A 209 13.27 20.72 8.43
CA ARG A 209 12.87 22.13 8.30
C ARG A 209 14.01 23.02 7.79
N THR A 210 15.23 22.85 8.32
CA THR A 210 16.42 23.61 7.91
C THR A 210 16.87 23.29 6.47
N SER A 211 16.48 22.11 5.96
CA SER A 211 16.78 21.68 4.59
C SER A 211 15.63 21.95 3.60
N ASN A 212 14.51 22.54 4.06
CA ASN A 212 13.22 22.62 3.35
C ASN A 212 12.77 21.25 2.79
N LEU A 213 12.79 20.23 3.64
CA LEU A 213 12.34 18.89 3.33
C LEU A 213 11.09 18.53 4.15
N LEU A 214 10.24 17.68 3.58
CA LEU A 214 9.18 16.94 4.26
C LEU A 214 9.48 15.44 4.14
N ASP A 215 9.13 14.62 5.13
CA ASP A 215 9.04 13.16 4.93
C ASP A 215 7.65 12.72 4.45
N TYR A 216 7.43 11.41 4.26
CA TYR A 216 6.16 10.88 3.78
C TYR A 216 5.00 11.18 4.74
N ASP A 217 5.20 11.05 6.05
CA ASP A 217 4.14 11.29 7.02
C ASP A 217 3.86 12.80 7.15
N ASP A 218 4.87 13.65 6.97
CA ASP A 218 4.72 15.11 6.91
C ASP A 218 3.82 15.58 5.76
N LEU A 219 3.84 14.93 4.59
CA LEU A 219 2.92 15.26 3.50
C LEU A 219 1.47 15.17 3.99
N LEU A 220 1.14 14.14 4.77
CA LEU A 220 -0.20 13.94 5.32
C LEU A 220 -0.49 14.93 6.45
N LEU A 221 0.45 15.10 7.40
CA LEU A 221 0.28 15.99 8.56
C LEU A 221 0.16 17.47 8.17
N ARG A 222 1.00 17.94 7.25
CA ARG A 222 0.98 19.34 6.78
C ARG A 222 -0.24 19.61 5.91
N CYS A 223 -0.72 18.63 5.14
CA CYS A 223 -2.02 18.74 4.44
C CYS A 223 -3.20 18.78 5.45
N ALA A 224 -3.18 17.93 6.48
CA ALA A 224 -4.20 17.97 7.54
C ALA A 224 -4.18 19.30 8.32
N GLN A 225 -3.00 19.89 8.53
CA GLN A 225 -2.85 21.23 9.08
C GLN A 225 -3.46 22.30 8.15
N LEU A 226 -3.07 22.31 6.88
CA LEU A 226 -3.60 23.23 5.86
C LEU A 226 -5.14 23.21 5.84
N LEU A 227 -5.77 22.03 5.83
CA LEU A 227 -7.24 21.91 5.76
C LEU A 227 -7.96 22.13 7.10
N ARG A 228 -7.23 22.18 8.22
CA ARG A 228 -7.75 22.65 9.52
C ARG A 228 -7.77 24.17 9.60
N GLU A 229 -6.68 24.82 9.20
CA GLU A 229 -6.46 26.27 9.30
C GLU A 229 -7.14 27.03 8.14
N HIS A 230 -7.13 26.45 6.94
CA HIS A 230 -7.70 27.00 5.71
C HIS A 230 -8.70 26.02 5.08
N PRO A 231 -9.83 25.69 5.75
CA PRO A 231 -10.81 24.72 5.24
C PRO A 231 -11.37 25.10 3.86
N GLN A 232 -11.41 26.39 3.52
CA GLN A 232 -11.86 26.89 2.22
C GLN A 232 -11.12 26.28 1.01
N CYS A 233 -9.89 25.76 1.18
CA CYS A 233 -9.16 25.10 0.09
C CYS A 233 -9.82 23.81 -0.44
N VAL A 234 -10.87 23.31 0.23
CA VAL A 234 -11.70 22.17 -0.23
C VAL A 234 -13.19 22.53 -0.32
N SER A 235 -13.53 23.82 -0.43
CA SER A 235 -14.93 24.26 -0.52
C SER A 235 -15.65 23.80 -1.79
N ASN A 236 -14.90 23.51 -2.85
CA ASN A 236 -15.42 22.98 -4.11
C ASN A 236 -15.65 21.45 -4.09
N ILE A 237 -15.13 20.71 -3.10
CA ILE A 237 -15.14 19.24 -3.13
C ILE A 237 -16.54 18.69 -2.84
N GLU A 238 -17.10 17.97 -3.81
CA GLU A 238 -18.47 17.45 -3.81
C GLU A 238 -18.57 15.95 -3.57
N ALA A 239 -17.49 15.19 -3.75
CA ALA A 239 -17.41 13.78 -3.38
C ALA A 239 -15.97 13.36 -3.01
N VAL A 240 -15.85 12.48 -2.01
CA VAL A 240 -14.58 11.85 -1.61
C VAL A 240 -14.76 10.34 -1.63
N LEU A 241 -13.93 9.64 -2.38
CA LEU A 241 -13.98 8.19 -2.53
C LEU A 241 -12.65 7.56 -2.14
N ILE A 242 -12.67 6.55 -1.27
CA ILE A 242 -11.46 5.90 -0.73
C ILE A 242 -11.49 4.38 -1.01
N ASP A 243 -10.45 3.87 -1.66
CA ASP A 243 -10.20 2.43 -1.82
C ASP A 243 -9.21 1.91 -0.76
N GLU A 244 -9.24 0.59 -0.49
CA GLU A 244 -8.46 -0.11 0.54
C GLU A 244 -8.61 0.50 1.95
N PHE A 245 -9.80 0.96 2.31
CA PHE A 245 -10.01 1.77 3.51
C PHE A 245 -9.57 1.10 4.84
N GLN A 246 -9.56 -0.23 4.92
CA GLN A 246 -9.04 -0.96 6.08
C GLN A 246 -7.56 -0.68 6.37
N ASP A 247 -6.76 -0.38 5.34
CA ASP A 247 -5.31 -0.16 5.44
C ASP A 247 -4.97 1.33 5.69
N THR A 248 -5.95 2.14 6.09
CA THR A 248 -5.74 3.56 6.42
C THR A 248 -5.26 3.76 7.85
N ASN A 249 -4.40 4.76 8.07
CA ASN A 249 -3.99 5.22 9.41
C ASN A 249 -4.92 6.33 9.95
N SER A 250 -4.68 6.79 11.19
CA SER A 250 -5.49 7.86 11.80
C SER A 250 -5.42 9.21 11.05
N VAL A 251 -4.26 9.60 10.49
CA VAL A 251 -4.12 10.85 9.71
C VAL A 251 -4.89 10.77 8.38
N GLN A 252 -4.91 9.61 7.73
CA GLN A 252 -5.64 9.40 6.48
C GLN A 252 -7.16 9.43 6.69
N PHE A 253 -7.64 8.90 7.82
CA PHE A 253 -9.03 9.07 8.25
C PHE A 253 -9.37 10.54 8.54
N GLU A 254 -8.46 11.28 9.19
CA GLU A 254 -8.60 12.71 9.43
C GLU A 254 -8.69 13.49 8.10
N LEU A 255 -7.80 13.22 7.15
CA LEU A 255 -7.78 13.82 5.82
C LEU A 255 -9.07 13.56 5.04
N MET A 256 -9.60 12.33 5.04
CA MET A 256 -10.91 12.03 4.44
C MET A 256 -12.02 12.89 5.04
N CYS A 257 -12.01 13.10 6.37
CA CYS A 257 -12.97 13.94 7.08
C CYS A 257 -12.78 15.45 6.82
N LEU A 258 -11.58 15.88 6.42
CA LEU A 258 -11.26 17.27 6.06
C LEU A 258 -11.63 17.55 4.60
N PHE A 259 -11.21 16.70 3.65
CA PHE A 259 -11.59 16.78 2.23
C PHE A 259 -13.12 16.83 2.04
N SER A 260 -13.86 16.02 2.79
CA SER A 260 -15.33 15.94 2.69
C SER A 260 -16.09 16.98 3.53
N ARG A 261 -15.41 17.91 4.22
CA ARG A 261 -15.96 18.70 5.33
C ARG A 261 -17.24 19.46 5.01
N PHE A 262 -17.38 20.01 3.80
CA PHE A 262 -18.55 20.82 3.41
C PHE A 262 -19.76 19.97 3.01
N LYS A 263 -19.58 18.99 2.12
CA LYS A 263 -20.69 18.24 1.50
C LYS A 263 -20.96 16.90 2.20
N LYS A 264 -20.00 16.39 2.97
CA LYS A 264 -20.01 15.10 3.70
C LYS A 264 -20.32 13.87 2.82
N ASN A 265 -20.14 14.02 1.51
CA ASN A 265 -20.33 12.97 0.52
C ASN A 265 -19.06 12.10 0.47
N VAL A 266 -19.08 10.97 1.17
CA VAL A 266 -17.99 10.04 1.36
C VAL A 266 -18.44 8.64 0.95
N THR A 267 -17.64 7.99 0.09
CA THR A 267 -17.76 6.54 -0.16
C THR A 267 -16.45 5.86 0.18
N ILE A 268 -16.49 4.95 1.16
CA ILE A 268 -15.35 4.07 1.46
C ILE A 268 -15.61 2.68 0.89
N VAL A 269 -14.55 2.06 0.37
CA VAL A 269 -14.57 0.66 -0.04
C VAL A 269 -13.38 -0.06 0.57
N GLY A 270 -13.64 -1.23 1.16
CA GLY A 270 -12.61 -1.97 1.89
C GLY A 270 -13.11 -3.27 2.48
N ASP A 271 -12.23 -3.96 3.19
CA ASP A 271 -12.49 -5.26 3.77
C ASP A 271 -11.54 -5.53 4.96
N PRO A 272 -12.04 -5.69 6.21
CA PRO A 272 -11.18 -5.97 7.36
C PRO A 272 -10.32 -7.24 7.20
N ASP A 273 -10.82 -8.28 6.51
CA ASP A 273 -10.06 -9.52 6.28
C ASP A 273 -8.79 -9.30 5.43
N GLN A 274 -8.68 -8.17 4.72
CA GLN A 274 -7.55 -7.83 3.86
C GLN A 274 -6.62 -6.77 4.47
N SER A 275 -6.78 -6.42 5.75
CA SER A 275 -5.93 -5.48 6.47
C SER A 275 -4.58 -6.12 6.84
N ILE A 276 -3.53 -5.72 6.12
CA ILE A 276 -2.18 -6.36 6.16
C ILE A 276 -1.02 -5.33 6.19
N TYR A 277 -1.32 -4.10 6.61
CA TYR A 277 -0.31 -3.07 6.86
C TYR A 277 -0.44 -2.43 8.25
N GLY A 278 -0.79 -3.22 9.27
CA GLY A 278 -0.77 -2.79 10.68
C GLY A 278 0.63 -2.32 11.11
N TRP A 279 1.66 -2.97 10.59
CA TRP A 279 3.07 -2.53 10.70
C TRP A 279 3.39 -1.19 10.02
N ARG A 280 2.49 -0.64 9.18
CA ARG A 280 2.53 0.74 8.65
C ARG A 280 1.56 1.69 9.37
N ASN A 281 1.09 1.30 10.56
CA ASN A 281 0.13 2.02 11.39
C ASN A 281 -1.29 2.07 10.81
N ALA A 282 -1.68 1.11 9.96
CA ALA A 282 -3.09 0.96 9.57
C ALA A 282 -3.97 0.60 10.78
N GLU A 283 -5.19 1.12 10.81
CA GLU A 283 -6.15 0.89 11.90
C GLU A 283 -7.50 0.42 11.35
N ILE A 284 -7.79 -0.88 11.42
CA ILE A 284 -9.08 -1.50 11.05
C ILE A 284 -10.27 -0.76 11.71
N LYS A 285 -10.05 -0.23 12.92
CA LYS A 285 -10.98 0.61 13.70
C LYS A 285 -11.45 1.87 12.96
N ASN A 286 -10.80 2.27 11.87
CA ASN A 286 -11.29 3.33 10.98
C ASN A 286 -12.66 2.99 10.36
N LEU A 287 -12.97 1.71 10.13
CA LEU A 287 -14.31 1.26 9.71
C LEU A 287 -15.37 1.64 10.77
N GLU A 288 -15.16 1.27 12.05
CA GLU A 288 -16.05 1.70 13.13
C GLU A 288 -16.10 3.23 13.29
N ARG A 289 -14.98 3.93 13.07
CA ARG A 289 -14.91 5.39 13.15
C ARG A 289 -15.73 6.05 12.04
N MET A 290 -15.84 5.44 10.85
CA MET A 290 -16.68 5.94 9.76
C MET A 290 -18.14 6.04 10.22
N GLU A 291 -18.71 4.92 10.69
CA GLU A 291 -20.10 4.84 11.17
C GLU A 291 -20.38 5.82 12.31
N LYS A 292 -19.43 5.96 13.25
CA LYS A 292 -19.51 6.90 14.39
C LYS A 292 -19.36 8.36 13.97
N ARG A 293 -18.62 8.65 12.88
CA ARG A 293 -18.35 10.01 12.37
C ARG A 293 -19.42 10.51 11.42
N PHE A 294 -20.05 9.60 10.67
CA PHE A 294 -21.12 9.87 9.70
C PHE A 294 -22.37 9.05 10.07
N PRO A 295 -23.15 9.48 11.09
CA PRO A 295 -24.41 8.81 11.44
C PRO A 295 -25.37 8.74 10.25
N GLY A 296 -25.91 7.56 9.98
CA GLY A 296 -26.66 7.28 8.75
C GLY A 296 -25.78 6.86 7.56
N THR A 297 -24.58 6.33 7.84
CA THR A 297 -23.81 5.58 6.82
C THR A 297 -24.60 4.35 6.38
N ASP A 298 -24.88 4.25 5.08
CA ASP A 298 -25.43 3.04 4.47
C ASP A 298 -24.30 2.01 4.31
N VAL A 299 -24.52 0.78 4.78
CA VAL A 299 -23.58 -0.34 4.62
C VAL A 299 -24.10 -1.31 3.56
N ILE A 300 -23.27 -1.62 2.56
CA ILE A 300 -23.56 -2.57 1.47
C ILE A 300 -22.46 -3.63 1.41
N HIS A 301 -22.85 -4.90 1.37
CA HIS A 301 -21.94 -6.04 1.32
C HIS A 301 -21.90 -6.63 -0.10
N LEU A 302 -20.70 -6.84 -0.65
CA LEU A 302 -20.50 -7.51 -1.95
C LEU A 302 -20.14 -8.99 -1.73
N GLU A 303 -21.13 -9.86 -1.60
CA GLU A 303 -20.90 -11.26 -1.19
C GLU A 303 -20.38 -12.18 -2.31
N GLU A 304 -20.61 -11.83 -3.58
CA GLU A 304 -20.28 -12.66 -4.75
C GLU A 304 -18.83 -12.45 -5.21
N ASN A 305 -18.05 -13.53 -5.33
CA ASN A 305 -16.67 -13.51 -5.82
C ASN A 305 -16.60 -13.96 -7.28
N TYR A 306 -15.97 -13.12 -8.10
CA TYR A 306 -15.81 -13.27 -9.55
C TYR A 306 -14.38 -13.63 -9.99
N ARG A 307 -13.54 -14.12 -9.06
CA ARG A 307 -12.11 -14.40 -9.27
C ARG A 307 -11.77 -15.87 -9.14
N SER A 308 -12.21 -16.52 -8.07
CA SER A 308 -11.62 -17.74 -7.54
C SER A 308 -12.60 -18.91 -7.57
N ALA A 309 -12.10 -20.10 -7.89
CA ALA A 309 -12.85 -21.35 -7.81
C ALA A 309 -13.34 -21.64 -6.38
N GLY A 310 -14.45 -22.37 -6.26
CA GLY A 310 -15.14 -22.60 -4.98
C GLY A 310 -14.29 -23.24 -3.90
N ALA A 311 -13.40 -24.18 -4.24
CA ALA A 311 -12.52 -24.84 -3.27
C ALA A 311 -11.42 -23.90 -2.72
N ILE A 312 -10.91 -22.98 -3.54
CA ILE A 312 -9.99 -21.92 -3.10
C ILE A 312 -10.70 -20.98 -2.11
N LEU A 313 -11.95 -20.60 -2.40
CA LEU A 313 -12.71 -19.75 -1.49
C LEU A 313 -13.08 -20.45 -0.18
N GLN A 314 -13.51 -21.71 -0.22
CA GLN A 314 -13.87 -22.47 0.98
C GLN A 314 -12.66 -22.69 1.90
N SER A 315 -11.51 -23.09 1.35
CA SER A 315 -10.27 -23.26 2.13
C SER A 315 -9.77 -21.93 2.72
N ALA A 316 -9.73 -20.86 1.93
CA ALA A 316 -9.36 -19.52 2.41
C ALA A 316 -10.34 -19.01 3.48
N GLN A 317 -11.65 -19.22 3.29
CA GLN A 317 -12.67 -18.89 4.27
C GLN A 317 -12.44 -19.66 5.59
N LYS A 318 -12.05 -20.95 5.54
CA LYS A 318 -11.71 -21.74 6.73
C LYS A 318 -10.36 -21.39 7.38
N VAL A 319 -9.50 -20.62 6.72
CA VAL A 319 -8.34 -19.97 7.35
C VAL A 319 -8.76 -18.71 8.10
N ILE A 320 -9.59 -17.84 7.50
CA ILE A 320 -9.94 -16.54 8.10
C ILE A 320 -11.07 -16.63 9.16
N GLU A 321 -11.94 -17.64 9.09
CA GLU A 321 -12.95 -17.94 10.13
C GLU A 321 -12.36 -18.39 11.48
N GLN A 322 -11.03 -18.52 11.58
CA GLN A 322 -10.31 -18.78 12.83
C GLN A 322 -10.12 -17.50 13.66
N ASP A 323 -10.35 -16.32 13.10
CA ASP A 323 -10.41 -15.03 13.81
C ASP A 323 -11.83 -14.85 14.37
N GLU A 324 -12.01 -15.09 15.67
CA GLU A 324 -13.30 -14.93 16.36
C GLU A 324 -13.74 -13.46 16.54
N SER A 325 -12.84 -12.48 16.32
CA SER A 325 -13.16 -11.05 16.42
C SER A 325 -13.76 -10.48 15.13
N ARG A 326 -13.68 -11.24 14.05
CA ARG A 326 -14.07 -10.88 12.68
C ARG A 326 -15.58 -10.65 12.52
N PRO A 327 -16.02 -9.60 11.79
CA PRO A 327 -17.41 -9.46 11.37
C PRO A 327 -17.88 -10.64 10.51
N SER A 328 -19.00 -11.28 10.87
CA SER A 328 -19.55 -12.37 10.08
C SER A 328 -20.06 -11.88 8.71
N LYS A 329 -19.50 -12.44 7.64
CA LYS A 329 -19.85 -12.17 6.24
C LYS A 329 -19.64 -13.44 5.41
N ALA A 330 -20.50 -13.66 4.42
CA ALA A 330 -20.38 -14.76 3.46
C ALA A 330 -19.48 -14.37 2.28
N LEU A 331 -18.85 -15.37 1.66
CA LEU A 331 -18.16 -15.25 0.38
C LEU A 331 -18.63 -16.35 -0.57
N LYS A 332 -19.37 -15.97 -1.62
CA LYS A 332 -20.09 -16.87 -2.51
C LYS A 332 -19.34 -16.98 -3.85
N PRO A 333 -18.81 -18.15 -4.25
CA PRO A 333 -18.23 -18.31 -5.59
C PRO A 333 -19.30 -18.11 -6.67
N THR A 334 -18.96 -17.41 -7.76
CA THR A 334 -19.76 -17.44 -9.00
C THR A 334 -19.28 -18.51 -9.99
N PHE A 335 -18.12 -19.12 -9.74
CA PHE A 335 -17.55 -20.21 -10.53
C PHE A 335 -17.88 -21.58 -9.96
N GLY A 336 -17.49 -22.65 -10.68
CA GLY A 336 -17.54 -24.03 -10.20
C GLY A 336 -16.65 -24.28 -8.98
N ILE A 337 -16.66 -25.53 -8.49
CA ILE A 337 -15.87 -25.90 -7.31
C ILE A 337 -14.36 -25.87 -7.65
N GLY A 338 -13.97 -26.36 -8.83
CA GLY A 338 -12.58 -26.49 -9.23
C GLY A 338 -11.82 -27.59 -8.47
N ASP A 339 -10.56 -27.79 -8.84
CA ASP A 339 -9.62 -28.62 -8.08
C ASP A 339 -9.41 -28.04 -6.67
N ARG A 340 -9.26 -28.94 -5.69
CA ARG A 340 -8.91 -28.55 -4.31
C ARG A 340 -7.48 -28.00 -4.25
N PRO A 341 -7.21 -26.98 -3.41
CA PRO A 341 -5.85 -26.52 -3.17
C PRO A 341 -4.94 -27.62 -2.61
N VAL A 342 -3.68 -27.59 -2.99
CA VAL A 342 -2.68 -28.58 -2.58
C VAL A 342 -1.96 -28.11 -1.31
N LEU A 343 -1.75 -29.01 -0.34
CA LEU A 343 -0.91 -28.78 0.84
C LEU A 343 0.19 -29.85 0.90
N ARG A 344 1.40 -29.49 0.44
CA ARG A 344 2.50 -30.44 0.21
C ARG A 344 3.54 -30.39 1.33
N LYS A 345 3.88 -31.56 1.91
CA LYS A 345 5.10 -31.74 2.72
C LYS A 345 6.26 -32.22 1.87
N LEU A 346 7.45 -31.64 2.07
CA LEU A 346 8.64 -31.87 1.25
C LEU A 346 9.91 -31.94 2.12
N PRO A 347 11.04 -32.53 1.66
CA PRO A 347 12.21 -32.77 2.52
C PRO A 347 12.94 -31.51 3.01
N THR A 348 13.16 -30.54 2.11
CA THR A 348 13.99 -29.35 2.33
C THR A 348 13.49 -28.18 1.49
N ALA A 349 13.88 -26.96 1.81
CA ALA A 349 13.58 -25.77 0.99
C ALA A 349 14.14 -25.84 -0.45
N ASP A 350 15.19 -26.63 -0.70
CA ASP A 350 15.71 -26.92 -2.05
C ASP A 350 14.83 -27.93 -2.80
N ALA A 351 14.34 -28.99 -2.11
CA ALA A 351 13.36 -29.91 -2.68
C ALA A 351 12.00 -29.22 -2.93
N GLU A 352 11.61 -28.27 -2.08
CA GLU A 352 10.44 -27.39 -2.29
C GLU A 352 10.56 -26.57 -3.57
N ALA A 353 11.70 -25.91 -3.78
CA ALA A 353 11.97 -25.16 -5.00
C ALA A 353 11.96 -26.05 -6.26
N LYS A 354 12.53 -27.26 -6.19
CA LYS A 354 12.53 -28.24 -7.29
C LYS A 354 11.13 -28.78 -7.60
N TRP A 355 10.35 -29.14 -6.57
CA TRP A 355 8.97 -29.58 -6.73
C TRP A 355 8.10 -28.51 -7.38
N LEU A 356 8.17 -27.27 -6.90
CA LEU A 356 7.44 -26.12 -7.45
C LEU A 356 7.72 -25.95 -8.95
N VAL A 357 9.00 -26.03 -9.36
CA VAL A 357 9.40 -25.95 -10.77
C VAL A 357 8.88 -27.15 -11.59
N SER A 358 8.86 -28.35 -11.00
CA SER A 358 8.27 -29.53 -11.65
C SER A 358 6.75 -29.43 -11.79
N GLU A 359 6.03 -28.83 -10.84
CA GLU A 359 4.59 -28.61 -10.91
C GLU A 359 4.22 -27.52 -11.92
N ILE A 360 4.99 -26.44 -12.04
CA ILE A 360 4.78 -25.44 -13.10
C ILE A 360 4.87 -26.10 -14.49
N ARG A 361 5.91 -26.92 -14.72
CA ARG A 361 6.06 -27.66 -15.99
C ARG A 361 4.97 -28.71 -16.21
N ARG A 362 4.60 -29.47 -15.16
CA ARG A 362 3.57 -30.52 -15.24
C ARG A 362 2.19 -29.92 -15.51
N THR A 363 1.81 -28.86 -14.81
CA THR A 363 0.51 -28.19 -15.01
C THR A 363 0.42 -27.51 -16.38
N GLN A 364 1.47 -26.82 -16.83
CA GLN A 364 1.56 -26.29 -18.19
C GLN A 364 1.31 -27.39 -19.22
N ALA A 365 2.13 -28.46 -19.19
CA ALA A 365 2.05 -29.55 -20.16
C ALA A 365 0.70 -30.28 -20.13
N LEU A 366 0.21 -30.69 -18.95
CA LEU A 366 -1.06 -31.41 -18.83
C LEU A 366 -2.29 -30.55 -19.15
N SER A 367 -2.15 -29.21 -19.09
CA SER A 367 -3.17 -28.28 -19.59
C SER A 367 -3.14 -28.07 -21.12
N ALA A 368 -2.28 -28.80 -21.86
CA ALA A 368 -1.97 -28.57 -23.27
C ALA A 368 -1.65 -27.10 -23.57
N ASP A 369 -0.77 -26.51 -22.76
CA ASP A 369 -0.34 -25.11 -22.86
C ASP A 369 -1.47 -24.06 -22.75
N LEU A 370 -2.63 -24.43 -22.17
CA LEU A 370 -3.67 -23.47 -21.74
C LEU A 370 -3.15 -22.49 -20.68
N LEU A 371 -2.18 -22.94 -19.88
CA LEU A 371 -1.39 -22.12 -18.94
C LEU A 371 -0.02 -21.77 -19.54
N LYS A 372 0.39 -20.51 -19.44
CA LYS A 372 1.70 -19.96 -19.86
C LYS A 372 2.50 -19.51 -18.64
N PHE A 373 3.81 -19.25 -18.76
CA PHE A 373 4.61 -18.85 -17.58
C PHE A 373 4.08 -17.59 -16.86
N ASN A 374 3.49 -16.63 -17.59
CA ASN A 374 2.85 -15.43 -17.02
C ASN A 374 1.66 -15.73 -16.07
N ASP A 375 1.07 -16.93 -16.17
CA ASP A 375 -0.09 -17.35 -15.38
C ASP A 375 0.27 -17.87 -13.98
N PHE A 376 1.57 -18.00 -13.70
CA PHE A 376 2.09 -18.55 -12.45
C PHE A 376 2.69 -17.47 -11.56
N ALA A 377 2.27 -17.45 -10.29
CA ALA A 377 2.88 -16.62 -9.25
C ALA A 377 3.36 -17.44 -8.05
N VAL A 378 4.49 -17.04 -7.47
CA VAL A 378 5.05 -17.56 -6.23
C VAL A 378 5.04 -16.46 -5.18
N LEU A 379 4.24 -16.63 -4.13
CA LEU A 379 3.96 -15.60 -3.13
C LEU A 379 4.62 -15.94 -1.79
N LEU A 380 5.62 -15.15 -1.42
CA LEU A 380 6.47 -15.37 -0.26
C LEU A 380 6.04 -14.50 0.93
N ARG A 381 6.23 -14.98 2.17
CA ARG A 381 6.17 -14.08 3.35
C ARG A 381 7.27 -13.02 3.32
N SER A 382 8.46 -13.41 2.87
CA SER A 382 9.69 -12.63 2.89
C SER A 382 10.54 -12.94 1.66
N ALA A 383 11.11 -11.90 1.05
CA ALA A 383 12.02 -12.05 -0.09
C ALA A 383 13.26 -12.91 0.24
N ALA A 384 13.64 -13.08 1.51
CA ALA A 384 14.75 -13.96 1.90
C ALA A 384 14.54 -15.44 1.51
N VAL A 385 13.30 -15.86 1.22
CA VAL A 385 12.96 -17.22 0.77
C VAL A 385 13.23 -17.42 -0.72
N SER A 386 13.24 -16.35 -1.53
CA SER A 386 13.25 -16.44 -3.00
C SER A 386 14.45 -17.19 -3.57
N ARG A 387 15.63 -17.06 -2.94
CA ARG A 387 16.93 -17.53 -3.47
C ARG A 387 16.92 -18.98 -4.00
N HIS A 388 16.28 -19.92 -3.29
CA HIS A 388 16.23 -21.33 -3.73
C HIS A 388 15.32 -21.50 -4.95
N ILE A 389 14.20 -20.79 -4.98
CA ILE A 389 13.20 -20.81 -6.05
C ILE A 389 13.75 -20.14 -7.32
N GLU A 390 14.37 -18.97 -7.17
CA GLU A 390 15.10 -18.27 -8.24
C GLU A 390 16.22 -19.14 -8.85
N SER A 391 16.97 -19.86 -8.00
CA SER A 391 18.00 -20.80 -8.46
C SER A 391 17.40 -21.98 -9.21
N ALA A 392 16.30 -22.58 -8.72
CA ALA A 392 15.64 -23.71 -9.36
C ALA A 392 15.01 -23.35 -10.71
N LEU A 393 14.36 -22.18 -10.80
CA LEU A 393 13.80 -21.63 -12.04
C LEU A 393 14.90 -21.36 -13.07
N GLY A 394 15.97 -20.65 -12.66
CA GLY A 394 17.11 -20.33 -13.52
C GLY A 394 17.86 -21.57 -14.03
N ASN A 395 18.15 -22.54 -13.15
CA ASN A 395 18.74 -23.83 -13.52
C ASN A 395 17.85 -24.65 -14.47
N SER A 396 16.55 -24.38 -14.48
CA SER A 396 15.56 -25.03 -15.35
C SER A 396 15.21 -24.20 -16.59
N GLY A 397 15.91 -23.10 -16.84
CA GLY A 397 15.67 -22.22 -17.99
C GLY A 397 14.30 -21.55 -18.01
N ILE A 398 13.57 -21.51 -16.89
CA ILE A 398 12.25 -20.86 -16.80
C ILE A 398 12.49 -19.38 -16.51
N PRO A 399 12.06 -18.44 -17.39
CA PRO A 399 12.17 -17.02 -17.11
C PRO A 399 11.32 -16.64 -15.89
N TYR A 400 11.82 -15.75 -15.04
CA TYR A 400 11.09 -15.27 -13.88
C TYR A 400 11.34 -13.77 -13.64
N ARG A 401 10.42 -13.14 -12.90
CA ARG A 401 10.51 -11.73 -12.50
C ARG A 401 10.17 -11.59 -11.03
N MET A 402 11.06 -10.94 -10.27
CA MET A 402 10.82 -10.63 -8.86
C MET A 402 10.17 -9.24 -8.72
N VAL A 403 9.00 -9.19 -8.10
CA VAL A 403 8.19 -7.99 -7.82
C VAL A 403 8.38 -7.60 -6.37
N GLY A 404 8.87 -6.37 -6.12
CA GLY A 404 9.37 -5.94 -4.81
C GLY A 404 10.87 -6.17 -4.56
N GLY A 405 11.68 -6.33 -5.61
CA GLY A 405 13.14 -6.37 -5.53
C GLY A 405 13.80 -5.02 -5.18
N THR A 406 15.13 -4.92 -5.31
CA THR A 406 15.84 -3.64 -5.14
C THR A 406 15.33 -2.63 -6.16
N LYS A 407 14.72 -1.55 -5.67
CA LYS A 407 14.09 -0.52 -6.52
C LYS A 407 15.10 0.04 -7.51
N PHE A 408 14.66 0.26 -8.75
CA PHE A 408 15.49 0.85 -9.80
C PHE A 408 16.14 2.18 -9.37
N PHE A 409 15.38 3.07 -8.74
CA PHE A 409 15.86 4.37 -8.25
C PHE A 409 16.80 4.29 -7.03
N ASP A 410 16.90 3.13 -6.36
CA ASP A 410 17.86 2.88 -5.28
C ASP A 410 19.16 2.23 -5.77
N ARG A 411 19.28 1.92 -7.08
CA ARG A 411 20.53 1.42 -7.68
C ARG A 411 21.58 2.53 -7.67
N ILE A 412 22.81 2.21 -7.29
CA ILE A 412 23.87 3.18 -6.94
C ILE A 412 24.09 4.23 -8.05
N GLU A 413 24.20 3.78 -9.30
CA GLU A 413 24.41 4.63 -10.47
C GLU A 413 23.21 5.51 -10.82
N VAL A 414 21.98 5.01 -10.64
CA VAL A 414 20.73 5.76 -10.84
C VAL A 414 20.56 6.79 -9.72
N LYS A 415 20.68 6.36 -8.46
CA LYS A 415 20.61 7.21 -7.26
C LYS A 415 21.58 8.37 -7.32
N MET A 416 22.81 8.14 -7.79
CA MET A 416 23.80 9.20 -7.99
C MET A 416 23.31 10.30 -8.94
N ILE A 417 22.72 9.96 -10.10
CA ILE A 417 22.14 10.99 -11.00
C ILE A 417 20.96 11.68 -10.31
N LEU A 418 20.09 10.94 -9.62
CA LEU A 418 18.97 11.54 -8.89
C LEU A 418 19.41 12.50 -7.80
N ASP A 419 20.50 12.21 -7.08
CA ASP A 419 21.06 13.11 -6.07
C ASP A 419 21.65 14.38 -6.69
N TYR A 420 22.29 14.29 -7.87
CA TYR A 420 22.69 15.47 -8.64
C TYR A 420 21.50 16.32 -9.09
N LEU A 421 20.43 15.68 -9.58
CA LEU A 421 19.20 16.37 -9.95
C LEU A 421 18.51 17.01 -8.73
N ARG A 422 18.48 16.32 -7.58
CA ARG A 422 18.00 16.86 -6.29
C ARG A 422 18.74 18.13 -5.90
N ILE A 423 20.08 18.16 -5.94
CA ILE A 423 20.84 19.38 -5.59
C ILE A 423 20.83 20.46 -6.67
N ILE A 424 20.49 20.15 -7.92
CA ILE A 424 20.18 21.18 -8.94
C ILE A 424 18.82 21.81 -8.62
N ASN A 425 17.79 21.01 -8.35
CA ASN A 425 16.45 21.49 -8.01
C ASN A 425 16.44 22.27 -6.68
N GLN A 426 17.14 21.76 -5.68
CA GLN A 426 17.16 22.21 -4.29
C GLN A 426 18.55 21.97 -3.67
N PRO A 427 19.50 22.92 -3.83
CA PRO A 427 20.87 22.74 -3.36
C PRO A 427 21.00 22.49 -1.85
N ASP A 428 20.08 23.05 -1.05
CA ASP A 428 20.08 22.93 0.40
C ASP A 428 19.68 21.53 0.93
N HIS A 429 19.38 20.57 0.03
CA HIS A 429 19.23 19.14 0.35
C HIS A 429 20.57 18.51 0.76
N ASN A 430 20.90 18.69 2.04
CA ASN A 430 22.17 18.31 2.65
C ASN A 430 22.57 16.85 2.39
N ASP A 431 21.64 15.91 2.54
CA ASP A 431 21.94 14.48 2.47
C ASP A 431 22.13 13.96 1.03
N ALA A 432 21.47 14.58 0.03
CA ALA A 432 21.80 14.36 -1.38
C ALA A 432 23.18 14.94 -1.72
N LEU A 433 23.47 16.17 -1.29
CA LEU A 433 24.79 16.80 -1.47
C LEU A 433 25.91 15.95 -0.87
N LEU A 434 25.72 15.40 0.33
CA LEU A 434 26.70 14.54 1.00
C LEU A 434 27.03 13.25 0.24
N ARG A 435 26.08 12.67 -0.50
CA ARG A 435 26.33 11.49 -1.33
C ARG A 435 27.16 11.80 -2.57
N VAL A 436 26.99 12.98 -3.16
CA VAL A 436 27.68 13.36 -4.41
C VAL A 436 28.92 14.23 -4.24
N ILE A 437 29.16 14.82 -3.05
CA ILE A 437 30.26 15.78 -2.79
C ILE A 437 31.65 15.27 -3.20
N ASN A 438 31.89 13.95 -3.08
CA ASN A 438 33.14 13.29 -3.47
C ASN A 438 32.90 12.10 -4.41
N VAL A 439 31.78 12.07 -5.14
CA VAL A 439 31.43 11.02 -6.12
C VAL A 439 31.01 11.67 -7.45
N PRO A 440 31.81 11.63 -8.53
CA PRO A 440 33.20 11.14 -8.61
C PRO A 440 34.18 11.86 -7.69
N THR A 441 35.34 11.25 -7.45
CA THR A 441 36.34 11.71 -6.47
C THR A 441 36.91 13.09 -6.79
N ARG A 442 36.69 14.04 -5.88
CA ARG A 442 37.10 15.45 -5.98
C ARG A 442 38.27 15.83 -5.05
N GLY A 443 38.77 14.87 -4.26
CA GLY A 443 39.83 15.12 -3.27
C GLY A 443 39.31 15.71 -1.95
N VAL A 444 37.99 15.69 -1.73
CA VAL A 444 37.34 16.07 -0.48
C VAL A 444 37.30 14.84 0.42
N GLY A 445 38.23 14.72 1.37
CA GLY A 445 38.29 13.57 2.28
C GLY A 445 37.26 13.63 3.40
N ASP A 446 36.93 12.49 3.99
CA ASP A 446 35.85 12.33 4.99
C ASP A 446 35.99 13.27 6.19
N VAL A 447 37.23 13.58 6.61
CA VAL A 447 37.52 14.56 7.67
C VAL A 447 37.09 15.98 7.28
N THR A 448 37.31 16.37 6.01
CA THR A 448 36.85 17.64 5.45
C THR A 448 35.33 17.67 5.31
N VAL A 449 34.72 16.57 4.83
CA VAL A 449 33.25 16.45 4.74
C VAL A 449 32.63 16.61 6.13
N LYS A 450 33.14 15.89 7.14
CA LYS A 450 32.67 16.02 8.53
C LYS A 450 32.83 17.44 9.05
N GLY A 451 34.00 18.08 8.87
CA GLY A 451 34.21 19.46 9.31
C GLY A 451 33.17 20.45 8.74
N LEU A 452 32.82 20.29 7.45
CA LEU A 452 31.81 21.13 6.80
C LEU A 452 30.39 20.87 7.33
N ILE A 453 30.06 19.62 7.71
CA ILE A 453 28.80 19.29 8.43
C ILE A 453 28.79 19.94 9.81
N ASP A 454 29.83 19.69 10.62
CA ASP A 454 30.00 20.22 11.98
C ASP A 454 30.03 21.77 12.00
N GLU A 455 30.26 22.40 10.85
CA GLU A 455 30.20 23.84 10.61
C GLU A 455 28.81 24.32 10.17
N ALA A 456 28.16 23.62 9.25
CA ALA A 456 26.81 23.91 8.78
C ALA A 456 25.76 23.78 9.91
N GLU A 457 25.80 22.67 10.66
CA GLU A 457 24.87 22.41 11.76
C GLU A 457 25.03 23.44 12.89
N ARG A 458 26.27 23.81 13.23
CA ARG A 458 26.59 24.82 14.25
C ARG A 458 26.14 26.23 13.86
N LYS A 459 26.18 26.55 12.56
CA LYS A 459 25.73 27.83 11.99
C LYS A 459 24.22 27.84 11.68
N ARG A 460 23.51 26.71 11.90
CA ARG A 460 22.10 26.47 11.52
C ARG A 460 21.82 26.86 10.07
N SER A 461 22.69 26.41 9.17
CA SER A 461 22.64 26.67 7.73
C SER A 461 22.82 25.37 6.96
N SER A 462 22.39 25.33 5.70
CA SER A 462 22.72 24.20 4.82
C SER A 462 24.23 24.05 4.61
N LEU A 463 24.65 22.81 4.36
CA LEU A 463 25.98 22.45 3.88
C LEU A 463 26.29 23.14 2.56
N TRP A 464 25.30 23.25 1.66
CA TRP A 464 25.44 23.99 0.40
C TRP A 464 25.86 25.43 0.63
N LYS A 465 25.22 26.15 1.56
CA LYS A 465 25.59 27.53 1.87
C LYS A 465 27.04 27.65 2.37
N ILE A 466 27.49 26.76 3.26
CA ILE A 466 28.88 26.74 3.73
C ILE A 466 29.86 26.48 2.59
N VAL A 467 29.56 25.52 1.70
CA VAL A 467 30.39 25.22 0.52
C VAL A 467 30.41 26.41 -0.44
N LEU A 468 29.26 27.02 -0.72
CA LEU A 468 29.10 28.14 -1.66
C LEU A 468 29.81 29.41 -1.17
N ASP A 469 29.59 29.82 0.08
CA ASP A 469 30.19 31.03 0.65
C ASP A 469 31.71 30.87 0.91
N SER A 470 32.20 29.63 1.08
CA SER A 470 33.64 29.31 1.12
C SER A 470 34.27 29.34 -0.28
N VAL A 471 33.65 28.70 -1.30
CA VAL A 471 34.11 28.73 -2.70
C VAL A 471 34.09 30.16 -3.28
N GLN A 472 33.07 30.96 -2.94
CA GLN A 472 32.97 32.36 -3.37
C GLN A 472 33.82 33.33 -2.53
N GLY A 473 34.57 32.85 -1.53
CA GLY A 473 35.45 33.67 -0.69
C GLY A 473 34.75 34.68 0.22
N LYS A 474 33.41 34.64 0.32
CA LYS A 474 32.60 35.54 1.15
C LYS A 474 32.84 35.32 2.65
N THR A 475 33.05 34.07 3.04
CA THR A 475 33.41 33.69 4.41
C THR A 475 34.54 32.69 4.38
N ARG A 476 35.52 32.84 5.28
CA ARG A 476 36.45 31.73 5.57
C ARG A 476 35.65 30.62 6.24
N SER A 477 35.69 29.41 5.70
CA SER A 477 35.22 28.24 6.42
C SER A 477 36.13 27.96 7.62
N ASP A 478 35.55 27.53 8.73
CA ASP A 478 36.30 27.06 9.91
C ASP A 478 37.10 25.80 9.55
N THR A 479 36.54 24.99 8.65
CA THR A 479 37.20 23.84 8.03
C THR A 479 38.28 24.27 7.03
N LYS A 480 39.52 23.83 7.26
CA LYS A 480 40.64 24.02 6.32
C LYS A 480 40.47 23.13 5.08
N LEU A 481 40.30 23.75 3.92
CA LEU A 481 40.28 23.07 2.62
C LEU A 481 41.71 22.95 2.05
N SER A 482 42.03 21.82 1.42
CA SER A 482 43.23 21.70 0.59
C SER A 482 43.01 22.39 -0.76
N ALA A 483 44.07 22.77 -1.48
CA ALA A 483 43.93 23.36 -2.81
C ALA A 483 43.16 22.45 -3.80
N GLN A 484 43.38 21.14 -3.71
CA GLN A 484 42.66 20.15 -4.51
C GLN A 484 41.17 20.05 -4.11
N ALA A 485 40.86 20.02 -2.81
CA ALA A 485 39.48 19.98 -2.32
C ALA A 485 38.72 21.28 -2.66
N SER A 486 39.37 22.44 -2.53
CA SER A 486 38.79 23.75 -2.90
C SER A 486 38.49 23.81 -4.39
N LYS A 487 39.41 23.35 -5.26
CA LYS A 487 39.14 23.22 -6.70
C LYS A 487 37.98 22.25 -6.96
N GLY A 488 38.00 21.06 -6.38
CA GLY A 488 36.95 20.06 -6.57
C GLY A 488 35.56 20.55 -6.13
N LEU A 489 35.46 21.27 -5.01
CA LEU A 489 34.23 21.92 -4.57
C LEU A 489 33.83 23.08 -5.51
N THR A 490 34.78 23.82 -6.07
CA THR A 490 34.51 24.84 -7.09
C THR A 490 33.93 24.23 -8.36
N ASP A 491 34.49 23.11 -8.83
CA ASP A 491 34.01 22.36 -9.98
C ASP A 491 32.58 21.80 -9.73
N LEU A 492 32.28 21.34 -8.51
CA LEU A 492 30.94 20.91 -8.09
C LEU A 492 29.93 22.07 -8.02
N VAL A 493 30.30 23.20 -7.40
CA VAL A 493 29.46 24.39 -7.32
C VAL A 493 29.13 24.93 -8.72
N ASN A 494 30.13 24.96 -9.62
CA ASN A 494 29.94 25.37 -11.01
C ASN A 494 29.02 24.42 -11.79
N LEU A 495 29.10 23.10 -11.54
CA LEU A 495 28.19 22.10 -12.13
C LEU A 495 26.73 22.38 -11.72
N VAL A 496 26.48 22.54 -10.41
CA VAL A 496 25.14 22.79 -9.86
C VAL A 496 24.57 24.12 -10.34
N LEU A 497 25.32 25.23 -10.22
CA LEU A 497 24.88 26.55 -10.67
C LEU A 497 24.62 26.61 -12.19
N THR A 498 25.37 25.84 -12.99
CA THR A 498 25.11 25.72 -14.43
C THR A 498 23.84 24.90 -14.70
N GLY A 499 23.59 23.84 -13.94
CA GLY A 499 22.32 23.10 -13.97
C GLY A 499 21.12 23.97 -13.60
N GLN A 500 21.25 24.79 -12.55
CA GLN A 500 20.22 25.75 -12.15
C GLN A 500 19.97 26.83 -13.20
N LYS A 501 21.02 27.37 -13.83
CA LYS A 501 20.87 28.32 -14.95
C LYS A 501 20.22 27.68 -16.19
N LYS A 502 20.39 26.37 -16.38
CA LYS A 502 19.70 25.59 -17.41
C LYS A 502 18.21 25.37 -17.08
N LEU A 503 17.89 25.13 -15.81
CA LEU A 503 16.51 24.99 -15.32
C LEU A 503 15.75 26.34 -15.29
N THR A 504 16.46 27.46 -15.18
CA THR A 504 15.91 28.84 -15.16
C THR A 504 16.24 29.62 -16.45
N GLY A 505 16.41 28.91 -17.57
CA GLY A 505 16.48 29.51 -18.90
C GLY A 505 15.14 30.17 -19.28
N LYS A 506 15.19 31.18 -20.15
CA LYS A 506 13.98 31.66 -20.84
C LYS A 506 13.48 30.57 -21.80
N ASP A 507 12.20 30.64 -22.14
CA ASP A 507 11.36 29.49 -22.56
C ASP A 507 12.01 28.60 -23.63
N ASP A 508 12.55 29.16 -24.73
CA ASP A 508 13.24 28.42 -25.80
C ASP A 508 14.57 27.73 -25.41
N GLN A 509 15.07 27.92 -24.18
CA GLN A 509 16.36 27.41 -23.70
C GLN A 509 16.28 26.70 -22.34
N GLN A 510 15.06 26.47 -21.83
CA GLN A 510 14.85 25.78 -20.56
C GLN A 510 15.14 24.28 -20.72
N ALA A 511 16.02 23.74 -19.89
CA ALA A 511 16.47 22.36 -20.01
C ALA A 511 15.47 21.38 -19.38
N SER A 512 15.04 20.39 -20.15
CA SER A 512 14.19 19.30 -19.67
C SER A 512 14.92 18.42 -18.62
N PRO A 513 14.19 17.57 -17.87
CA PRO A 513 14.82 16.54 -17.04
C PRO A 513 15.80 15.65 -17.83
N PHE A 514 15.50 15.35 -19.10
CA PHE A 514 16.38 14.60 -19.99
C PHE A 514 17.68 15.38 -20.32
N ASP A 515 17.57 16.66 -20.68
CA ASP A 515 18.73 17.53 -20.94
C ASP A 515 19.65 17.67 -19.74
N LEU A 516 19.09 17.66 -18.52
CA LEU A 516 19.85 17.70 -17.28
C LEU A 516 20.55 16.35 -17.00
N VAL A 517 19.92 15.21 -17.32
CA VAL A 517 20.56 13.88 -17.26
C VAL A 517 21.73 13.80 -18.24
N GLU A 518 21.54 14.15 -19.52
CA GLU A 518 22.62 14.18 -20.52
C GLU A 518 23.74 15.17 -20.15
N TYR A 519 23.39 16.36 -19.65
CA TYR A 519 24.36 17.31 -19.10
C TYR A 519 25.22 16.70 -17.98
N LEU A 520 24.60 15.99 -17.03
CA LEU A 520 25.29 15.33 -15.92
C LEU A 520 26.18 14.18 -16.41
N ILE A 521 25.65 13.28 -17.25
CA ILE A 521 26.40 12.15 -17.83
C ILE A 521 27.67 12.65 -18.53
N LYS A 522 27.54 13.72 -19.35
CA LYS A 522 28.64 14.34 -20.09
C LYS A 522 29.64 15.07 -19.19
N LYS A 523 29.18 15.78 -18.15
CA LYS A 523 30.06 16.58 -17.26
C LYS A 523 30.73 15.77 -16.15
N LEU A 524 30.15 14.65 -15.74
CA LEU A 524 30.74 13.72 -14.78
C LEU A 524 31.64 12.66 -15.44
N GLU A 525 31.71 12.64 -16.78
CA GLU A 525 32.31 11.58 -17.61
C GLU A 525 31.83 10.17 -17.20
N LEU A 526 30.51 10.04 -16.98
CA LEU A 526 29.95 8.94 -16.17
C LEU A 526 30.32 7.54 -16.66
N SER A 527 30.32 7.30 -17.97
CA SER A 527 30.75 6.01 -18.56
C SER A 527 32.17 5.63 -18.11
N LYS A 528 33.14 6.55 -18.22
CA LYS A 528 34.53 6.31 -17.78
C LYS A 528 34.63 6.08 -16.27
N TYR A 529 33.82 6.81 -15.48
CA TYR A 529 33.76 6.63 -14.03
C TYR A 529 33.24 5.24 -13.65
N LEU A 530 32.13 4.80 -14.24
CA LEU A 530 31.54 3.48 -13.99
C LEU A 530 32.47 2.36 -14.46
N GLN A 531 33.02 2.45 -15.67
CA GLN A 531 33.95 1.46 -16.22
C GLN A 531 35.21 1.29 -15.35
N LYS A 532 35.72 2.39 -14.76
CA LYS A 532 36.87 2.36 -13.84
C LYS A 532 36.51 1.85 -12.45
N ARG A 533 35.26 2.01 -11.99
CA ARG A 533 34.83 1.71 -10.62
C ARG A 533 34.20 0.32 -10.46
N TYR A 534 33.54 -0.16 -11.52
CA TYR A 534 32.75 -1.39 -11.58
C TYR A 534 33.00 -2.12 -12.91
N PRO A 535 34.24 -2.58 -13.20
CA PRO A 535 34.58 -3.15 -14.50
C PRO A 535 33.75 -4.41 -14.84
N ASP A 536 33.55 -5.30 -13.87
CA ASP A 536 32.88 -6.60 -14.03
C ASP A 536 31.34 -6.50 -14.14
N ASP A 537 30.78 -5.31 -13.93
CA ASP A 537 29.34 -5.02 -13.85
C ASP A 537 29.01 -3.70 -14.59
N TYR A 538 29.89 -3.30 -15.52
CA TYR A 538 29.77 -2.04 -16.25
C TYR A 538 28.52 -2.02 -17.15
N GLU A 539 28.29 -3.11 -17.89
CA GLU A 539 27.21 -3.19 -18.88
C GLU A 539 25.83 -3.12 -18.23
N THR A 540 25.61 -3.87 -17.13
CA THR A 540 24.39 -3.81 -16.32
C THR A 540 24.09 -2.40 -15.82
N ARG A 541 25.13 -1.70 -15.34
CA ARG A 541 25.00 -0.34 -14.79
C ARG A 541 24.78 0.69 -15.88
N TRP A 542 25.44 0.54 -17.03
CA TRP A 542 25.23 1.42 -18.18
C TRP A 542 23.81 1.26 -18.74
N ALA A 543 23.29 0.04 -18.82
CA ALA A 543 21.89 -0.20 -19.19
C ALA A 543 20.91 0.47 -18.22
N ASN A 544 21.21 0.54 -16.91
CA ASN A 544 20.39 1.28 -15.95
C ASN A 544 20.42 2.81 -16.16
N ILE A 545 21.51 3.37 -16.70
CA ILE A 545 21.60 4.79 -17.05
C ILE A 545 20.83 5.10 -18.34
N GLU A 546 20.92 4.23 -19.35
CA GLU A 546 20.15 4.37 -20.60
C GLU A 546 18.64 4.15 -20.37
N GLU A 547 18.24 3.24 -19.46
CA GLU A 547 16.84 3.12 -18.99
C GLU A 547 16.37 4.39 -18.27
N LEU A 548 17.20 5.05 -17.44
CA LEU A 548 16.85 6.34 -16.82
C LEU A 548 16.72 7.47 -17.87
N LYS A 549 17.57 7.46 -18.90
CA LYS A 549 17.46 8.36 -20.06
C LYS A 549 16.16 8.12 -20.84
N ALA A 550 15.80 6.86 -21.11
CA ALA A 550 14.55 6.52 -21.76
C ALA A 550 13.34 7.03 -20.94
N GLN A 551 13.31 6.77 -19.63
CA GLN A 551 12.24 7.25 -18.73
C GLN A 551 12.14 8.78 -18.66
N THR A 552 13.27 9.50 -18.73
CA THR A 552 13.27 10.97 -18.76
C THR A 552 12.93 11.54 -20.12
N ALA A 553 13.28 10.86 -21.22
CA ALA A 553 12.84 11.19 -22.57
C ALA A 553 11.33 11.00 -22.72
N ASP A 554 10.79 9.86 -22.26
CA ASP A 554 9.35 9.55 -22.23
C ASP A 554 8.55 10.63 -21.47
N LEU A 555 9.02 11.02 -20.29
CA LEU A 555 8.37 12.08 -19.50
C LEU A 555 8.49 13.44 -20.20
N THR A 556 9.65 13.77 -20.77
CA THR A 556 9.85 15.02 -21.52
C THR A 556 8.96 15.07 -22.76
N ALA A 557 8.79 13.96 -23.47
CA ALA A 557 7.88 13.84 -24.61
C ALA A 557 6.41 13.98 -24.17
N ALA A 558 6.00 13.33 -23.07
CA ALA A 558 4.65 13.47 -22.51
C ALA A 558 4.35 14.93 -22.09
N MET A 559 5.32 15.64 -21.51
CA MET A 559 5.18 17.06 -21.15
C MET A 559 5.21 17.99 -22.38
N ALA A 560 5.97 17.67 -23.42
CA ALA A 560 6.05 18.46 -24.65
C ALA A 560 4.88 18.22 -25.62
N GLN A 561 4.22 17.05 -25.52
CA GLN A 561 3.01 16.71 -26.28
C GLN A 561 1.72 17.04 -25.54
N GLY A 562 1.78 17.31 -24.23
CA GLY A 562 0.61 17.47 -23.39
C GLY A 562 0.78 18.48 -22.25
N GLU A 563 0.06 19.60 -22.37
CA GLU A 563 -0.38 20.43 -21.24
C GLU A 563 -1.08 19.56 -20.15
N GLU A 564 -1.67 18.43 -20.59
CA GLU A 564 -2.36 17.41 -19.80
C GLU A 564 -1.62 16.98 -18.52
N PHE A 565 -0.30 16.75 -18.56
CA PHE A 565 0.42 16.26 -17.37
C PHE A 565 0.44 17.29 -16.22
N VAL A 566 0.25 18.57 -16.55
CA VAL A 566 0.19 19.67 -15.59
C VAL A 566 -1.26 20.04 -15.28
N GLU A 567 -2.19 19.94 -16.26
CA GLU A 567 -3.63 19.95 -15.97
C GLU A 567 -4.01 18.93 -14.87
N GLU A 568 -3.38 17.76 -14.87
CA GLU A 568 -3.60 16.75 -13.84
C GLU A 568 -3.21 17.23 -12.43
N GLU A 569 -2.05 17.89 -12.27
CA GLU A 569 -1.55 18.31 -10.96
C GLU A 569 -2.17 19.62 -10.43
N VAL A 570 -2.74 20.43 -11.32
CA VAL A 570 -3.39 21.70 -10.97
C VAL A 570 -4.75 21.45 -10.30
N LEU A 571 -4.94 22.01 -9.10
CA LEU A 571 -6.26 22.12 -8.48
C LEU A 571 -7.06 23.28 -9.10
N PRO A 572 -8.39 23.19 -9.19
CA PRO A 572 -9.21 24.27 -9.75
C PRO A 572 -9.13 25.54 -8.88
N GLU A 573 -9.14 26.71 -9.52
CA GLU A 573 -9.17 27.99 -8.81
C GLU A 573 -10.42 28.11 -7.91
N ILE A 574 -10.23 28.63 -6.70
CA ILE A 574 -11.30 28.89 -5.75
C ILE A 574 -11.37 30.39 -5.47
N GLU A 575 -12.55 30.98 -5.63
CA GLU A 575 -12.77 32.43 -5.49
C GLU A 575 -12.30 32.94 -4.12
N GLY A 576 -11.41 33.94 -4.12
CA GLY A 576 -10.86 34.56 -2.91
C GLY A 576 -9.68 33.83 -2.26
N LEU A 577 -9.11 32.79 -2.88
CA LEU A 577 -7.90 32.10 -2.42
C LEU A 577 -6.68 32.40 -3.31
N GLU A 578 -5.55 32.71 -2.69
CA GLU A 578 -4.26 32.83 -3.38
C GLU A 578 -3.64 31.44 -3.60
N GLN A 579 -3.91 30.87 -4.77
CA GLN A 579 -3.29 29.63 -5.23
C GLN A 579 -1.94 29.89 -5.91
N ARG A 580 -0.97 29.02 -5.66
CA ARG A 580 0.31 28.99 -6.39
C ARG A 580 0.11 28.45 -7.80
N LEU A 581 0.55 29.21 -8.79
CA LEU A 581 0.65 28.74 -10.16
C LEU A 581 1.76 27.68 -10.27
N ILE A 582 1.38 26.52 -10.83
CA ILE A 582 2.32 25.49 -11.29
C ILE A 582 2.70 25.87 -12.73
N ASN A 583 3.98 26.08 -12.99
CA ASN A 583 4.48 26.39 -14.33
C ASN A 583 5.15 25.13 -14.89
N ALA A 584 4.61 24.60 -15.98
CA ALA A 584 4.99 23.31 -16.55
C ALA A 584 6.50 23.13 -16.71
N ASN A 585 7.19 24.14 -17.22
CA ASN A 585 8.60 24.05 -17.58
C ASN A 585 9.53 24.33 -16.39
N GLU A 586 9.18 25.27 -15.50
CA GLU A 586 9.95 25.56 -14.28
C GLU A 586 9.84 24.44 -13.24
N ASP A 587 8.64 23.90 -13.04
CA ASP A 587 8.37 22.88 -12.03
C ASP A 587 8.64 21.45 -12.53
N ALA A 588 8.97 21.26 -13.81
CA ALA A 588 9.22 19.96 -14.45
C ALA A 588 10.15 19.04 -13.64
N LEU A 589 11.28 19.58 -13.17
CA LEU A 589 12.25 18.83 -12.38
C LEU A 589 11.72 18.48 -10.97
N THR A 590 10.97 19.40 -10.35
CA THR A 590 10.33 19.18 -9.04
C THR A 590 9.22 18.12 -9.14
N LEU A 591 8.44 18.14 -10.22
CA LEU A 591 7.42 17.12 -10.53
C LEU A 591 8.06 15.76 -10.78
N PHE A 592 9.11 15.68 -11.60
CA PHE A 592 9.84 14.43 -11.86
C PHE A 592 10.41 13.82 -10.57
N LEU A 593 11.14 14.60 -9.77
CA LEU A 593 11.75 14.12 -8.53
C LEU A 593 10.70 13.69 -7.48
N ALA A 594 9.58 14.41 -7.37
CA ALA A 594 8.50 14.04 -6.48
C ALA A 594 7.76 12.77 -6.94
N ASN A 595 7.56 12.60 -8.25
CA ASN A 595 6.95 11.39 -8.81
C ASN A 595 7.84 10.16 -8.61
N ILE A 596 9.17 10.30 -8.74
CA ILE A 596 10.12 9.26 -8.36
C ILE A 596 9.98 8.90 -6.87
N ALA A 597 9.97 9.91 -5.99
CA ALA A 597 9.87 9.68 -4.55
C ALA A 597 8.56 8.97 -4.17
N LEU A 598 7.43 9.39 -4.75
CA LEU A 598 6.12 8.77 -4.50
C LEU A 598 5.91 7.43 -5.22
N SER A 599 6.76 7.06 -6.19
CA SER A 599 6.69 5.77 -6.87
C SER A 599 7.19 4.61 -5.99
N SER A 600 6.35 3.59 -5.82
CA SER A 600 6.73 2.37 -5.10
C SER A 600 7.59 1.43 -5.96
N GLU A 601 7.34 1.41 -7.27
CA GLU A 601 7.96 0.53 -8.26
C GLU A 601 8.15 1.25 -9.59
N VAL A 602 9.17 0.85 -10.37
CA VAL A 602 9.27 1.25 -11.78
C VAL A 602 8.36 0.37 -12.62
N GLN A 603 7.36 1.01 -13.22
CA GLN A 603 6.65 0.45 -14.35
C GLN A 603 7.55 0.61 -15.58
N ARG A 604 8.09 -0.49 -16.09
CA ARG A 604 8.21 -0.60 -17.55
C ARG A 604 6.80 -0.54 -18.12
N LYS A 605 6.59 0.26 -19.18
CA LYS A 605 5.51 -0.03 -20.12
C LYS A 605 5.73 -1.48 -20.59
N GLN A 606 4.68 -2.28 -20.67
CA GLN A 606 4.74 -3.44 -21.56
C GLN A 606 4.41 -2.85 -22.93
N ASP A 607 5.34 -3.00 -23.86
CA ASP A 607 5.24 -2.38 -25.18
C ASP A 607 3.99 -2.87 -25.93
N GLU A 608 3.51 -2.05 -26.87
CA GLU A 608 2.20 -2.19 -27.50
C GLU A 608 2.10 -3.36 -28.50
N ASN A 609 3.09 -4.27 -28.49
CA ASN A 609 3.14 -5.53 -29.25
C ASN A 609 3.07 -6.74 -28.29
N PRO A 610 1.94 -7.46 -28.20
CA PRO A 610 1.81 -8.61 -27.30
C PRO A 610 2.71 -9.82 -27.68
N ASP A 611 3.02 -9.99 -28.97
CA ASP A 611 3.69 -11.19 -29.51
C ASP A 611 5.17 -11.36 -29.10
N GLU A 612 5.88 -10.29 -28.71
CA GLU A 612 7.27 -10.37 -28.25
C GLU A 612 7.42 -10.36 -26.71
N THR A 613 6.32 -10.50 -25.97
CA THR A 613 6.38 -10.51 -24.50
C THR A 613 7.03 -11.79 -23.95
N GLN A 614 8.24 -11.66 -23.40
CA GLN A 614 8.94 -12.77 -22.72
C GLN A 614 8.09 -13.33 -21.57
N GLN A 615 7.56 -14.54 -21.76
CA GLN A 615 6.71 -15.21 -20.77
C GLN A 615 7.52 -15.60 -19.54
N HIS A 616 7.10 -15.18 -18.35
CA HIS A 616 7.87 -15.33 -17.11
C HIS A 616 7.01 -15.59 -15.87
N VAL A 617 7.50 -16.45 -14.99
CA VAL A 617 6.90 -16.73 -13.68
C VAL A 617 7.07 -15.50 -12.78
N THR A 618 6.00 -15.06 -12.12
CA THR A 618 6.08 -13.96 -11.15
C THR A 618 6.51 -14.48 -9.78
N ILE A 619 7.54 -13.88 -9.17
CA ILE A 619 7.87 -14.06 -7.75
C ILE A 619 7.53 -12.76 -7.04
N SER A 620 6.82 -12.81 -5.92
CA SER A 620 6.48 -11.61 -5.15
C SER A 620 6.37 -11.91 -3.66
N THR A 621 6.27 -10.86 -2.84
CA THR A 621 5.79 -11.04 -1.45
C THR A 621 4.28 -10.93 -1.40
N ILE A 622 3.61 -11.60 -0.47
CA ILE A 622 2.14 -11.52 -0.32
C ILE A 622 1.67 -10.07 -0.14
N HIS A 623 2.46 -9.24 0.56
CA HIS A 623 2.24 -7.80 0.72
C HIS A 623 2.29 -7.00 -0.60
N ALA A 624 3.16 -7.36 -1.53
CA ALA A 624 3.28 -6.72 -2.84
C ALA A 624 2.28 -7.29 -3.87
N ALA A 625 1.77 -8.50 -3.62
CA ALA A 625 0.73 -9.14 -4.41
C ALA A 625 -0.70 -8.65 -4.10
N LYS A 626 -0.90 -7.79 -3.08
CA LYS A 626 -2.21 -7.21 -2.77
C LYS A 626 -2.75 -6.45 -3.99
N GLY A 627 -4.05 -6.61 -4.26
CA GLY A 627 -4.72 -6.07 -5.45
C GLY A 627 -4.57 -6.94 -6.70
N LEU A 628 -3.46 -7.67 -6.86
CA LEU A 628 -3.22 -8.55 -8.00
C LEU A 628 -3.99 -9.89 -7.90
N GLU A 629 -3.89 -10.71 -8.95
CA GLU A 629 -4.46 -12.06 -9.10
C GLU A 629 -3.77 -12.83 -10.24
N TRP A 630 -3.75 -14.17 -10.17
CA TRP A 630 -3.17 -15.06 -11.19
C TRP A 630 -3.96 -16.38 -11.30
N PRO A 631 -3.96 -17.05 -12.47
CA PRO A 631 -4.50 -18.39 -12.65
C PRO A 631 -3.99 -19.43 -11.64
N VAL A 632 -2.67 -19.45 -11.42
CA VAL A 632 -1.99 -20.42 -10.54
C VAL A 632 -1.11 -19.70 -9.52
N VAL A 633 -1.26 -20.04 -8.25
CA VAL A 633 -0.46 -19.48 -7.14
C VAL A 633 0.20 -20.56 -6.30
N PHE A 634 1.49 -20.37 -6.01
CA PHE A 634 2.26 -21.14 -5.03
C PHE A 634 2.55 -20.28 -3.80
N ILE A 635 2.34 -20.83 -2.60
CA ILE A 635 2.68 -20.23 -1.30
C ILE A 635 3.63 -21.19 -0.56
N PRO A 636 4.95 -21.12 -0.84
CA PRO A 636 5.93 -21.97 -0.17
C PRO A 636 6.23 -21.48 1.25
N ALA A 637 6.96 -22.29 2.01
CA ALA A 637 7.36 -22.00 3.38
C ALA A 637 6.19 -21.72 4.37
N CYS A 638 5.10 -22.48 4.26
CA CYS A 638 3.93 -22.44 5.15
C CYS A 638 4.16 -23.14 6.49
N TYR A 639 5.17 -22.69 7.24
CA TYR A 639 5.59 -23.24 8.53
C TYR A 639 5.73 -22.17 9.62
N GLU A 640 5.67 -22.60 10.88
CA GLU A 640 5.79 -21.74 12.06
C GLU A 640 7.10 -20.95 12.10
N GLY A 641 6.99 -19.64 12.30
CA GLY A 641 8.10 -18.68 12.20
C GLY A 641 8.32 -18.10 10.80
N SER A 642 7.72 -18.70 9.76
CA SER A 642 7.57 -18.13 8.42
C SER A 642 6.14 -17.61 8.21
N ILE A 643 5.11 -18.46 8.28
CA ILE A 643 3.69 -18.07 8.30
C ILE A 643 3.01 -18.86 9.43
N PRO A 644 2.69 -18.24 10.58
CA PRO A 644 2.98 -16.86 10.96
C PRO A 644 4.48 -16.55 11.07
N HIS A 645 4.86 -15.32 10.77
CA HIS A 645 6.25 -14.88 10.92
C HIS A 645 6.65 -14.75 12.39
N SER A 646 7.86 -15.23 12.73
CA SER A 646 8.44 -15.28 14.09
C SER A 646 8.62 -13.93 14.83
N ARG A 647 8.20 -12.82 14.22
CA ARG A 647 8.24 -11.45 14.77
C ARG A 647 6.94 -10.68 14.52
N ALA A 648 5.82 -11.38 14.32
CA ALA A 648 4.51 -10.76 14.22
C ALA A 648 3.95 -10.50 15.63
N ASP A 649 3.64 -9.24 15.93
CA ASP A 649 2.94 -8.87 17.18
C ASP A 649 1.43 -9.15 17.11
N ASP A 650 0.87 -9.19 15.88
CA ASP A 650 -0.51 -9.57 15.57
C ASP A 650 -0.51 -10.87 14.73
N ILE A 651 -0.93 -11.97 15.33
CA ILE A 651 -1.04 -13.29 14.65
C ILE A 651 -2.22 -13.31 13.68
N ASP A 652 -3.28 -12.53 13.93
CA ASP A 652 -4.41 -12.42 13.03
C ASP A 652 -4.07 -11.53 11.82
N GLU A 653 -3.07 -10.65 11.90
CA GLU A 653 -2.50 -9.99 10.70
C GLU A 653 -1.77 -11.00 9.80
N GLU A 654 -1.05 -11.97 10.37
CA GLU A 654 -0.46 -13.07 9.59
C GLU A 654 -1.52 -14.02 9.02
N ARG A 655 -2.66 -14.22 9.72
CA ARG A 655 -3.82 -14.98 9.22
C ARG A 655 -4.48 -14.24 8.05
N ARG A 656 -4.73 -12.94 8.18
CA ARG A 656 -5.21 -12.03 7.13
C ARG A 656 -4.23 -12.01 5.94
N LEU A 657 -2.93 -12.07 6.20
CA LEU A 657 -1.91 -12.17 5.15
C LEU A 657 -2.00 -13.50 4.39
N LEU A 658 -2.09 -14.65 5.06
CA LEU A 658 -2.27 -15.94 4.39
C LEU A 658 -3.59 -15.97 3.58
N TYR A 659 -4.68 -15.46 4.14
CA TYR A 659 -5.96 -15.31 3.43
C TYR A 659 -5.85 -14.41 2.18
N VAL A 660 -5.16 -13.28 2.25
CA VAL A 660 -4.84 -12.45 1.08
C VAL A 660 -4.07 -13.25 0.04
N GLY A 661 -3.04 -14.00 0.46
CA GLY A 661 -2.24 -14.87 -0.42
C GLY A 661 -3.07 -15.92 -1.17
N MET A 662 -3.86 -16.70 -0.44
CA MET A 662 -4.73 -17.74 -1.02
C MET A 662 -5.74 -17.13 -2.01
N THR A 663 -6.33 -15.98 -1.67
CA THR A 663 -7.31 -15.28 -2.53
C THR A 663 -6.69 -14.48 -3.68
N ARG A 664 -5.39 -14.65 -3.97
CA ARG A 664 -4.79 -14.23 -5.24
C ARG A 664 -5.00 -15.26 -6.35
N ALA A 665 -5.24 -16.54 -6.01
CA ALA A 665 -5.46 -17.60 -6.97
C ALA A 665 -6.84 -17.50 -7.63
N GLN A 666 -6.89 -17.69 -8.95
CA GLN A 666 -8.15 -17.84 -9.69
C GLN A 666 -8.58 -19.31 -9.77
N ALA A 667 -7.71 -20.20 -10.26
CA ALA A 667 -8.09 -21.59 -10.57
C ALA A 667 -7.33 -22.65 -9.76
N LEU A 668 -6.00 -22.51 -9.60
CA LEU A 668 -5.18 -23.47 -8.86
C LEU A 668 -4.36 -22.78 -7.75
N LEU A 669 -4.30 -23.43 -6.58
CA LEU A 669 -3.57 -22.94 -5.41
C LEU A 669 -2.75 -24.08 -4.80
N TYR A 670 -1.48 -23.80 -4.56
CA TYR A 670 -0.52 -24.72 -3.95
C TYR A 670 0.08 -24.06 -2.71
N LEU A 671 0.13 -24.79 -1.60
CA LEU A 671 0.84 -24.43 -0.38
C LEU A 671 1.85 -25.53 -0.07
N SER A 672 3.03 -25.17 0.43
CA SER A 672 4.06 -26.17 0.77
C SER A 672 4.81 -25.86 2.05
N CYS A 673 5.24 -26.94 2.72
CA CYS A 673 5.95 -26.95 3.98
C CYS A 673 7.17 -27.89 3.88
N PRO A 674 8.40 -27.37 3.77
CA PRO A 674 9.61 -28.18 3.76
C PRO A 674 10.02 -28.55 5.18
N ASN A 675 10.09 -29.85 5.50
CA ASN A 675 10.46 -30.40 6.81
C ASN A 675 11.77 -29.80 7.39
N LYS A 676 12.68 -29.32 6.53
CA LYS A 676 13.83 -28.50 6.89
C LYS A 676 13.88 -27.20 6.10
N ASN A 677 14.00 -26.08 6.81
CA ASN A 677 14.05 -24.74 6.23
C ASN A 677 15.38 -24.43 5.51
N SER A 678 15.50 -23.22 4.95
CA SER A 678 16.69 -22.73 4.22
C SER A 678 17.96 -22.58 5.07
N GLN A 679 17.89 -22.79 6.39
CA GLN A 679 19.00 -22.82 7.33
C GLN A 679 19.21 -24.22 7.93
N SER A 680 18.59 -25.25 7.34
CA SER A 680 18.60 -26.66 7.77
C SER A 680 17.96 -26.93 9.15
N GLY A 681 17.29 -25.94 9.75
CA GLY A 681 16.49 -26.14 10.96
C GLY A 681 15.17 -26.86 10.64
N GLU A 682 14.72 -27.69 11.56
CA GLU A 682 13.43 -28.39 11.44
C GLU A 682 12.24 -27.42 11.51
N THR A 683 11.12 -27.81 10.91
CA THR A 683 9.92 -26.96 10.80
C THR A 683 8.68 -27.66 11.32
N THR A 684 7.75 -26.90 11.91
CA THR A 684 6.37 -27.35 12.14
C THR A 684 5.44 -26.63 11.16
N MET A 685 4.53 -27.37 10.51
CA MET A 685 3.57 -26.80 9.56
C MET A 685 2.65 -25.78 10.27
N SER A 686 2.28 -24.71 9.57
CA SER A 686 1.50 -23.59 10.13
C SER A 686 0.26 -24.04 10.92
N HIS A 687 0.03 -23.45 12.09
CA HIS A 687 -1.18 -23.74 12.88
C HIS A 687 -2.47 -23.34 12.14
N PHE A 688 -2.40 -22.31 11.28
CA PHE A 688 -3.48 -21.90 10.38
C PHE A 688 -3.96 -23.03 9.45
N LEU A 689 -3.07 -23.99 9.14
CA LEU A 689 -3.28 -25.09 8.19
C LEU A 689 -3.37 -26.47 8.86
N THR A 690 -3.32 -26.54 10.20
CA THR A 690 -3.40 -27.79 10.98
C THR A 690 -4.53 -27.78 12.02
N GLN A 691 -5.35 -26.72 12.07
CA GLN A 691 -6.54 -26.67 12.91
C GLN A 691 -7.57 -27.73 12.49
N ARG A 692 -8.19 -28.41 13.47
CA ARG A 692 -9.07 -29.56 13.25
C ARG A 692 -10.15 -29.29 12.20
N GLY A 693 -10.20 -30.14 11.18
CA GLY A 693 -11.18 -30.07 10.09
C GLY A 693 -10.75 -29.25 8.88
N ILE A 694 -9.68 -28.44 8.95
CA ILE A 694 -9.20 -27.71 7.76
C ILE A 694 -8.52 -28.61 6.74
N GLU A 695 -7.91 -29.71 7.19
CA GLU A 695 -7.23 -30.71 6.35
C GLU A 695 -8.13 -31.27 5.25
N ALA A 696 -9.45 -31.36 5.48
CA ALA A 696 -10.43 -31.85 4.50
C ALA A 696 -10.68 -30.90 3.31
N PHE A 697 -10.11 -29.69 3.33
CA PHE A 697 -10.18 -28.70 2.25
C PHE A 697 -8.92 -28.68 1.37
N PHE A 698 -7.92 -29.51 1.68
CA PHE A 698 -6.65 -29.60 0.94
C PHE A 698 -6.39 -31.02 0.42
N GLU A 699 -5.69 -31.14 -0.70
CA GLU A 699 -5.16 -32.40 -1.23
C GLU A 699 -3.64 -32.50 -1.02
N THR A 700 -3.11 -33.71 -0.89
CA THR A 700 -1.67 -33.95 -0.61
C THR A 700 -0.82 -34.16 -1.88
N GLN A 701 -1.41 -34.04 -3.06
CA GLN A 701 -0.78 -34.21 -4.38
C GLN A 701 -1.28 -33.14 -5.34
N GLY A 702 -0.45 -32.77 -6.31
CA GLY A 702 -0.86 -31.96 -7.46
C GLY A 702 -2.06 -32.53 -8.22
N PRO A 703 -2.97 -31.69 -8.74
CA PRO A 703 -4.17 -32.10 -9.47
C PRO A 703 -3.84 -32.94 -10.70
N LYS A 704 -4.72 -33.91 -11.02
CA LYS A 704 -4.50 -34.87 -12.11
C LYS A 704 -4.87 -34.35 -13.49
N LEU A 705 -5.46 -33.16 -13.60
CA LEU A 705 -5.77 -32.43 -14.84
C LEU A 705 -6.32 -33.36 -15.95
N TYR A 706 -7.46 -33.98 -15.66
CA TYR A 706 -8.27 -34.69 -16.67
C TYR A 706 -9.15 -33.69 -17.44
N ASP A 707 -9.82 -34.18 -18.49
CA ASP A 707 -10.62 -33.36 -19.42
C ASP A 707 -11.65 -32.43 -18.73
N ASP A 708 -12.33 -32.92 -17.68
CA ASP A 708 -13.27 -32.14 -16.88
C ASP A 708 -12.58 -31.05 -16.03
N ALA A 709 -11.43 -31.35 -15.44
CA ALA A 709 -10.66 -30.38 -14.65
C ALA A 709 -10.10 -29.27 -15.56
N VAL A 710 -9.61 -29.61 -16.76
CA VAL A 710 -9.16 -28.63 -17.76
C VAL A 710 -10.35 -27.82 -18.33
N ASN A 711 -11.54 -28.41 -18.40
CA ASN A 711 -12.79 -27.72 -18.75
C ASN A 711 -13.21 -26.70 -17.66
N GLU A 712 -13.16 -27.05 -16.37
CA GLU A 712 -13.41 -26.10 -15.27
C GLU A 712 -12.33 -25.01 -15.19
N LEU A 713 -11.06 -25.35 -15.43
CA LEU A 713 -9.94 -24.41 -15.56
C LEU A 713 -10.20 -23.41 -16.69
N ALA A 714 -10.49 -23.88 -17.91
CA ALA A 714 -10.80 -23.03 -19.07
C ALA A 714 -11.99 -22.09 -18.81
N ARG A 715 -13.07 -22.59 -18.21
CA ARG A 715 -14.25 -21.78 -17.81
C ARG A 715 -13.91 -20.71 -16.78
N THR A 716 -13.14 -21.05 -15.75
CA THR A 716 -12.75 -20.12 -14.67
C THR A 716 -11.86 -19.01 -15.22
N LEU A 717 -10.91 -19.35 -16.10
CA LEU A 717 -10.00 -18.40 -16.74
C LEU A 717 -10.62 -17.67 -17.96
N ARG A 718 -11.83 -18.06 -18.38
CA ARG A 718 -12.55 -17.56 -19.57
C ARG A 718 -11.72 -17.69 -20.86
N ARG A 719 -11.07 -18.85 -21.03
CA ARG A 719 -10.26 -19.22 -22.20
C ARG A 719 -10.93 -20.36 -22.96
N ASP A 720 -10.61 -20.50 -24.24
CA ASP A 720 -11.01 -21.66 -25.02
C ASP A 720 -10.39 -22.94 -24.45
N LYS A 721 -11.17 -24.03 -24.42
CA LYS A 721 -10.71 -25.32 -23.95
C LYS A 721 -9.86 -26.00 -25.05
N PRO A 722 -8.66 -26.52 -24.74
CA PRO A 722 -7.88 -27.31 -25.68
C PRO A 722 -8.63 -28.56 -26.17
N ASP A 723 -8.27 -29.02 -27.37
CA ASP A 723 -8.86 -30.19 -27.99
C ASP A 723 -8.51 -31.46 -27.19
N LEU A 724 -9.45 -32.41 -27.05
CA LEU A 724 -9.23 -33.67 -26.33
C LEU A 724 -8.01 -34.44 -26.89
N LYS A 725 -7.73 -34.31 -28.19
CA LYS A 725 -6.51 -34.86 -28.82
C LYS A 725 -5.23 -34.24 -28.25
N GLN A 726 -5.18 -32.92 -28.12
CA GLN A 726 -4.03 -32.18 -27.57
C GLN A 726 -3.79 -32.57 -26.11
N LEU A 727 -4.86 -32.73 -25.32
CA LEU A 727 -4.78 -33.17 -23.93
C LEU A 727 -4.27 -34.62 -23.79
N ILE A 728 -4.70 -35.53 -24.67
CA ILE A 728 -4.19 -36.91 -24.70
C ILE A 728 -2.72 -36.95 -25.15
N GLU A 729 -2.34 -36.17 -26.16
CA GLU A 729 -0.98 -36.08 -26.68
C GLU A 729 -0.02 -35.51 -25.62
N ALA A 730 -0.35 -34.35 -25.04
CA ALA A 730 0.48 -33.71 -24.02
C ALA A 730 0.62 -34.56 -22.75
N ARG A 731 -0.46 -35.25 -22.33
CA ARG A 731 -0.40 -36.23 -21.23
C ARG A 731 0.45 -37.46 -21.56
N SER A 732 0.50 -37.88 -22.82
CA SER A 732 1.31 -39.02 -23.28
C SER A 732 2.78 -38.66 -23.48
N GLY A 733 3.09 -37.39 -23.77
CA GLY A 733 4.45 -36.88 -23.91
C GLY A 733 5.15 -36.50 -22.60
N TYR A 734 4.41 -36.32 -21.50
CA TYR A 734 4.99 -35.94 -20.21
C TYR A 734 5.32 -37.18 -19.35
N GLU A 735 6.59 -37.33 -18.95
CA GLU A 735 7.10 -38.55 -18.30
C GLU A 735 6.42 -38.88 -16.96
N THR A 736 6.02 -37.87 -16.19
CA THR A 736 5.46 -37.99 -14.83
C THR A 736 4.14 -37.21 -14.68
N PRO A 737 3.01 -37.74 -15.19
CA PRO A 737 1.73 -37.03 -15.15
C PRO A 737 1.11 -36.89 -13.75
N GLU A 738 1.61 -37.64 -12.76
CA GLU A 738 1.15 -37.56 -11.36
C GLU A 738 2.27 -37.07 -10.43
N ASP A 739 1.93 -36.22 -9.46
CA ASP A 739 2.83 -35.69 -8.43
C ASP A 739 3.24 -36.79 -7.44
N THR A 740 4.19 -37.61 -7.87
CA THR A 740 4.61 -38.85 -7.22
C THR A 740 6.12 -38.94 -7.00
N HIS A 741 6.89 -37.95 -7.48
CA HIS A 741 8.35 -37.93 -7.34
C HIS A 741 8.78 -37.82 -5.87
N TYR A 742 8.22 -36.87 -5.13
CA TYR A 742 8.42 -36.74 -3.68
C TYR A 742 7.33 -37.52 -2.91
N PRO A 743 7.72 -38.43 -1.99
CA PRO A 743 6.82 -39.03 -1.00
C PRO A 743 5.89 -38.03 -0.29
N LEU A 744 4.70 -38.49 0.12
CA LEU A 744 3.66 -37.64 0.74
C LEU A 744 3.97 -37.27 2.20
N ASP A 745 4.87 -38.02 2.85
CA ASP A 745 5.39 -37.74 4.19
C ASP A 745 6.48 -36.66 4.21
N GLY A 746 6.93 -36.20 3.04
CA GLY A 746 8.04 -35.25 2.89
C GLY A 746 9.42 -35.89 3.14
N THR A 747 9.56 -37.21 2.98
CA THR A 747 10.87 -37.88 2.90
C THR A 747 11.47 -37.78 1.49
N PHE A 748 12.79 -37.96 1.37
CA PHE A 748 13.45 -37.99 0.06
C PHE A 748 13.09 -39.24 -0.74
N PRO A 749 13.09 -39.18 -2.10
CA PRO A 749 12.86 -40.34 -2.95
C PRO A 749 13.86 -41.45 -2.64
N LYS A 750 13.42 -42.73 -2.69
CA LYS A 750 14.28 -43.88 -2.34
C LYS A 750 15.56 -43.98 -3.18
N SER A 751 15.53 -43.47 -4.41
CA SER A 751 16.69 -43.35 -5.31
C SER A 751 17.70 -42.26 -4.91
N GLU A 752 17.28 -41.21 -4.21
CA GLU A 752 18.18 -40.17 -3.70
C GLU A 752 18.77 -40.53 -2.34
N ASN A 753 18.01 -41.18 -1.45
CA ASN A 753 18.55 -41.71 -0.18
C ASN A 753 19.77 -42.63 -0.43
N ALA A 754 19.68 -43.49 -1.44
CA ALA A 754 20.79 -44.37 -1.84
C ALA A 754 22.06 -43.61 -2.25
N ARG A 755 21.98 -42.35 -2.73
CA ARG A 755 23.16 -41.52 -3.03
C ARG A 755 23.79 -40.90 -1.79
N TRP A 756 23.04 -40.73 -0.71
CA TRP A 756 23.55 -40.16 0.54
C TRP A 756 24.13 -41.24 1.47
N ASP A 757 23.53 -42.44 1.50
CA ASP A 757 24.03 -43.57 2.30
C ASP A 757 25.26 -44.27 1.70
N GLN A 758 25.53 -44.11 0.39
CA GLN A 758 26.70 -44.71 -0.30
C GLN A 758 28.04 -44.00 -0.01
N GLY A 759 28.16 -43.33 1.14
CA GLY A 759 29.43 -42.79 1.67
C GLY A 759 30.44 -43.84 2.13
N LYS A 760 30.28 -45.12 1.76
CA LYS A 760 31.19 -46.24 2.09
C LYS A 760 31.40 -47.15 0.88
N ASN A 761 32.65 -47.22 0.44
CA ASN A 761 33.24 -48.07 -0.61
C ASN A 761 32.40 -49.21 -1.21
N ILE A 762 32.13 -49.11 -2.51
CA ILE A 762 32.28 -50.20 -3.49
C ILE A 762 32.90 -49.57 -4.76
N ASP A 763 33.79 -50.29 -5.44
CA ASP A 763 34.51 -49.81 -6.62
C ASP A 763 33.62 -49.60 -7.86
N LEU A 764 33.90 -48.55 -8.62
CA LEU A 764 33.26 -48.27 -9.90
C LEU A 764 33.90 -49.06 -11.05
N LYS A 765 33.30 -50.20 -11.40
CA LYS A 765 33.47 -50.86 -12.70
C LYS A 765 32.15 -51.39 -13.26
N GLU A 766 32.11 -51.49 -14.59
CA GLU A 766 31.05 -52.08 -15.43
C GLU A 766 29.68 -51.38 -15.36
N GLY A 767 29.48 -50.45 -16.30
CA GLY A 767 28.17 -49.86 -16.57
C GLY A 767 27.38 -50.59 -17.66
N LEU A 768 26.31 -49.96 -18.14
CA LEU A 768 25.46 -50.36 -19.27
C LEU A 768 24.76 -51.73 -19.16
N TYR A 769 23.47 -51.73 -18.81
CA TYR A 769 22.45 -52.43 -19.61
C TYR A 769 21.06 -51.79 -19.44
N ALA A 770 20.25 -51.86 -20.50
CA ALA A 770 18.86 -51.42 -20.54
C ALA A 770 17.91 -52.64 -20.50
N ASN A 771 16.58 -52.39 -20.61
CA ASN A 771 15.45 -53.34 -20.58
C ASN A 771 14.88 -53.62 -19.16
N LYS A 772 13.59 -53.96 -18.97
CA LYS A 772 12.47 -54.13 -19.94
C LYS A 772 11.11 -53.88 -19.26
N ARG A 773 10.07 -53.59 -20.06
CA ARG A 773 8.67 -53.79 -19.65
C ARG A 773 8.45 -55.27 -19.25
N ARG A 774 7.61 -55.53 -18.25
CA ARG A 774 6.95 -56.84 -18.06
C ARG A 774 5.43 -56.71 -18.22
N ARG A 775 4.80 -57.84 -18.54
CA ARG A 775 3.40 -58.01 -18.92
C ARG A 775 2.78 -59.07 -17.99
N THR A 776 1.45 -59.17 -18.02
CA THR A 776 0.63 -60.18 -17.31
C THR A 776 1.09 -61.62 -17.52
N ASP A 777 0.80 -62.49 -16.54
CA ASP A 777 0.06 -63.75 -16.74
C ASP A 777 -0.44 -64.31 -15.37
N ASP A 778 -1.14 -65.44 -15.40
CA ASP A 778 -2.18 -65.88 -14.43
C ASP A 778 -1.97 -67.34 -13.95
N GLN A 779 -2.77 -67.80 -12.97
CA GLN A 779 -2.95 -69.20 -12.51
C GLN A 779 -1.80 -69.82 -11.67
N SER A 780 -2.00 -70.74 -10.71
CA SER A 780 -3.22 -71.26 -10.02
C SER A 780 -2.84 -72.09 -8.76
N GLY A 781 -3.72 -72.20 -7.75
CA GLY A 781 -3.60 -73.23 -6.68
C GLY A 781 -4.35 -72.91 -5.37
N GLY A 782 -5.28 -73.78 -4.94
CA GLY A 782 -6.05 -73.68 -3.67
C GLY A 782 -5.42 -74.43 -2.49
N PRO A 783 -6.13 -74.65 -1.34
CA PRO A 783 -7.58 -74.92 -1.25
C PRO A 783 -8.39 -74.05 -0.25
N MET A 784 -9.70 -74.33 -0.14
CA MET A 784 -10.70 -73.70 0.77
C MET A 784 -10.68 -74.36 2.19
N VAL A 785 -11.49 -74.03 3.23
CA VAL A 785 -12.97 -73.90 3.34
C VAL A 785 -13.38 -72.85 4.45
N PRO A 786 -14.66 -72.63 4.89
CA PRO A 786 -15.25 -71.28 4.88
C PRO A 786 -15.83 -70.77 6.22
N VAL A 787 -16.53 -69.61 6.22
CA VAL A 787 -17.87 -69.37 6.85
C VAL A 787 -18.40 -67.96 6.47
N ALA A 788 -19.71 -67.72 6.66
CA ALA A 788 -20.50 -66.51 6.31
C ALA A 788 -19.97 -65.16 6.88
N GLY A 789 -20.39 -63.98 6.40
CA GLY A 789 -21.31 -63.63 5.30
C GLY A 789 -22.57 -62.87 5.75
N PHE A 790 -22.77 -61.63 5.26
CA PHE A 790 -24.09 -60.96 5.21
C PHE A 790 -24.11 -59.76 4.23
N MET A 791 -25.26 -59.56 3.57
CA MET A 791 -25.67 -58.41 2.74
C MET A 791 -27.21 -58.37 2.83
N PRO A 792 -27.86 -57.19 2.87
CA PRO A 792 -28.42 -56.68 1.60
C PRO A 792 -28.46 -55.15 1.48
N ALA A 793 -28.64 -54.67 0.25
CA ALA A 793 -29.02 -53.29 -0.06
C ALA A 793 -30.54 -53.13 -0.08
N SER A 794 -31.03 -51.89 -0.01
CA SER A 794 -32.38 -51.53 -0.49
C SER A 794 -32.40 -50.09 -1.05
N LYS A 795 -33.29 -49.86 -2.02
CA LYS A 795 -33.65 -48.53 -2.56
C LYS A 795 -35.14 -48.29 -2.31
N VAL A 796 -35.51 -47.11 -1.85
CA VAL A 796 -36.84 -46.52 -2.07
C VAL A 796 -36.67 -45.02 -2.33
N THR A 797 -37.54 -44.43 -3.15
CA THR A 797 -37.51 -43.02 -3.56
C THR A 797 -38.86 -42.38 -3.22
N MET A 798 -38.89 -41.10 -2.80
CA MET A 798 -39.81 -40.03 -3.27
C MET A 798 -40.11 -38.92 -2.24
N GLN A 799 -40.35 -37.72 -2.81
CA GLN A 799 -41.10 -36.57 -2.28
C GLN A 799 -40.45 -35.63 -1.24
N ASN A 800 -41.03 -34.43 -1.18
CA ASN A 800 -40.44 -33.14 -0.78
C ASN A 800 -41.53 -32.29 -0.05
N PRO A 801 -41.32 -31.01 0.31
CA PRO A 801 -40.95 -30.59 1.66
C PRO A 801 -42.04 -29.79 2.40
N ALA A 802 -42.02 -29.80 3.74
CA ALA A 802 -42.68 -28.77 4.54
C ALA A 802 -42.07 -28.61 5.96
N GLY A 803 -41.77 -27.37 6.33
CA GLY A 803 -41.88 -26.79 7.67
C GLY A 803 -41.28 -27.52 8.89
N PHE A 804 -40.13 -27.02 9.36
CA PHE A 804 -39.93 -26.82 10.81
C PHE A 804 -39.17 -25.51 11.06
N SER A 805 -39.79 -24.60 11.81
CA SER A 805 -39.13 -23.41 12.35
C SER A 805 -38.97 -23.57 13.86
N THR A 806 -37.75 -23.36 14.36
CA THR A 806 -37.46 -23.24 15.79
C THR A 806 -36.88 -21.86 16.04
N ALA A 807 -37.58 -21.06 16.86
CA ALA A 807 -37.12 -19.72 17.20
C ALA A 807 -36.11 -19.78 18.34
N SER A 808 -34.97 -19.09 18.18
CA SER A 808 -34.06 -18.73 19.26
C SER A 808 -33.97 -17.21 19.34
N MET A 809 -34.10 -16.65 20.55
CA MET A 809 -34.19 -15.22 20.75
C MET A 809 -32.80 -14.57 20.69
N SER A 810 -32.64 -13.55 19.84
CA SER A 810 -31.48 -12.66 19.84
C SER A 810 -31.89 -11.22 20.12
N ILE A 811 -31.04 -10.50 20.86
CA ILE A 811 -31.26 -9.09 21.21
C ILE A 811 -30.91 -8.24 19.98
N PRO A 812 -31.78 -7.31 19.52
CA PRO A 812 -31.56 -6.61 18.25
C PRO A 812 -30.46 -5.53 18.37
N PRO A 813 -29.37 -5.60 17.58
CA PRO A 813 -28.54 -4.43 17.33
C PRO A 813 -29.31 -3.46 16.41
N LYS A 814 -29.16 -2.14 16.62
CA LYS A 814 -29.74 -1.13 15.73
C LYS A 814 -28.90 -0.99 14.45
N ILE A 815 -29.06 -1.94 13.53
CA ILE A 815 -28.47 -1.90 12.19
C ILE A 815 -29.60 -2.09 11.17
N THR A 816 -30.11 -0.97 10.63
CA THR A 816 -30.99 -1.00 9.45
C THR A 816 -30.11 -1.16 8.22
N THR A 817 -30.24 -2.27 7.51
CA THR A 817 -29.44 -2.49 6.29
C THR A 817 -29.86 -1.55 5.18
N ALA A 818 -28.93 -1.16 4.30
CA ALA A 818 -29.24 -0.28 3.17
C ALA A 818 -30.30 -0.90 2.23
N ALA A 819 -30.38 -2.24 2.15
CA ALA A 819 -31.45 -2.94 1.43
C ALA A 819 -32.84 -2.67 2.04
N SER A 820 -33.00 -2.81 3.36
CA SER A 820 -34.26 -2.47 4.05
C SER A 820 -34.62 -0.99 3.90
N ARG A 821 -33.63 -0.10 4.00
CA ARG A 821 -33.81 1.35 3.81
C ARG A 821 -34.17 1.73 2.37
N MET A 822 -33.68 0.98 1.37
CA MET A 822 -34.06 1.17 -0.03
C MET A 822 -35.40 0.53 -0.35
N GLU A 823 -35.79 -0.57 0.27
CA GLU A 823 -37.16 -1.09 0.19
C GLU A 823 -38.17 -0.12 0.83
N GLU A 824 -37.82 0.55 1.94
CA GLU A 824 -38.59 1.69 2.50
C GLU A 824 -38.68 2.88 1.53
N LEU A 825 -37.59 3.23 0.83
CA LEU A 825 -37.56 4.34 -0.13
C LEU A 825 -38.26 4.00 -1.45
N GLU A 826 -38.20 2.76 -1.94
CA GLU A 826 -38.93 2.27 -3.10
C GLU A 826 -40.43 2.14 -2.79
N ALA A 827 -40.80 1.71 -1.58
CA ALA A 827 -42.17 1.80 -1.08
C ALA A 827 -42.65 3.26 -1.02
N ALA A 828 -41.87 4.19 -0.46
CA ALA A 828 -42.22 5.61 -0.41
C ALA A 828 -42.31 6.26 -1.81
N GLN A 829 -41.44 5.88 -2.75
CA GLN A 829 -41.47 6.38 -4.13
C GLN A 829 -42.60 5.77 -4.97
N SER A 830 -42.94 4.49 -4.76
CA SER A 830 -44.09 3.86 -5.42
C SER A 830 -45.41 4.39 -4.85
N GLU A 831 -45.53 4.60 -3.53
CA GLU A 831 -46.64 5.36 -2.95
C GLU A 831 -46.71 6.79 -3.49
N ALA A 832 -45.59 7.51 -3.61
CA ALA A 832 -45.58 8.86 -4.18
C ALA A 832 -46.06 8.87 -5.64
N ARG A 833 -45.61 7.90 -6.47
CA ARG A 833 -46.09 7.71 -7.84
C ARG A 833 -47.57 7.36 -7.90
N LEU A 834 -48.07 6.49 -7.01
CA LEU A 834 -49.49 6.14 -6.94
C LEU A 834 -50.35 7.36 -6.56
N ARG A 835 -49.92 8.14 -5.54
CA ARG A 835 -50.57 9.40 -5.15
C ARG A 835 -50.59 10.42 -6.28
N ASP A 836 -49.51 10.54 -7.06
CA ASP A 836 -49.44 11.45 -8.21
C ASP A 836 -50.30 10.96 -9.40
N ILE A 837 -50.41 9.65 -9.61
CA ILE A 837 -51.34 9.04 -10.58
C ILE A 837 -52.80 9.32 -10.20
N ASP A 838 -53.16 9.14 -8.93
CA ASP A 838 -54.54 9.39 -8.47
C ASP A 838 -54.88 10.89 -8.39
N ALA A 839 -53.91 11.75 -8.08
CA ALA A 839 -54.05 13.20 -8.22
C ALA A 839 -54.34 13.61 -9.68
N ARG A 840 -53.66 12.98 -10.66
CA ARG A 840 -53.90 13.21 -12.09
C ARG A 840 -55.28 12.70 -12.56
N LYS A 841 -55.86 11.68 -11.91
CA LYS A 841 -57.25 11.24 -12.15
C LYS A 841 -58.31 12.17 -11.56
N ALA A 842 -57.95 13.03 -10.60
CA ALA A 842 -58.89 13.88 -9.85
C ALA A 842 -59.14 15.27 -10.49
N ALA A 843 -58.64 15.54 -11.70
CA ALA A 843 -58.83 16.81 -12.39
C ALA A 843 -60.15 16.84 -13.21
N PRO A 844 -61.04 17.84 -13.04
CA PRO A 844 -62.32 17.90 -13.74
C PRO A 844 -62.19 18.38 -15.19
N ALA A 845 -62.89 17.71 -16.11
CA ALA A 845 -62.94 18.07 -17.53
C ALA A 845 -63.91 19.24 -17.83
N PRO A 846 -63.64 20.08 -18.85
CA PRO A 846 -64.48 21.23 -19.19
C PRO A 846 -65.81 20.86 -19.87
N ILE A 847 -66.81 21.72 -19.66
CA ILE A 847 -68.22 21.49 -19.96
C ILE A 847 -68.54 21.50 -21.47
N LYS A 848 -69.37 20.55 -21.92
CA LYS A 848 -70.20 20.69 -23.14
C LYS A 848 -71.69 20.76 -22.78
N ARG A 849 -72.40 21.72 -23.37
CA ARG A 849 -73.86 21.91 -23.19
C ARG A 849 -74.66 20.99 -24.12
N THR A 850 -75.63 20.26 -23.57
CA THR A 850 -76.83 19.76 -24.28
C THR A 850 -78.08 19.97 -23.41
N LYS A 851 -79.27 19.88 -24.00
CA LYS A 851 -80.53 20.35 -23.37
C LYS A 851 -81.29 19.24 -22.62
N ALA A 852 -81.80 19.63 -21.45
CA ALA A 852 -83.09 19.30 -20.83
C ALA A 852 -83.80 17.96 -21.15
N ALA A 853 -84.09 17.21 -20.07
CA ALA A 853 -85.34 16.48 -19.87
C ALA A 853 -85.75 16.59 -18.38
N GLN A 854 -87.03 16.40 -18.07
CA GLN A 854 -87.58 16.51 -16.72
C GLN A 854 -87.64 15.13 -16.02
N GLY A 855 -87.61 15.10 -14.69
CA GLY A 855 -87.83 13.87 -13.92
C GLY A 855 -87.54 14.04 -12.43
N SER A 856 -88.57 14.10 -11.60
CA SER A 856 -88.47 14.29 -10.14
C SER A 856 -88.89 13.04 -9.37
N ALA A 857 -88.23 12.81 -8.22
CA ALA A 857 -88.83 12.53 -6.90
C ALA A 857 -88.25 11.33 -6.12
N ASN A 858 -87.90 11.59 -4.84
CA ASN A 858 -88.22 10.76 -3.66
C ASN A 858 -87.57 9.35 -3.50
N ILE A 859 -87.39 8.75 -2.30
CA ILE A 859 -87.42 9.16 -0.87
C ILE A 859 -86.65 8.10 -0.02
N MET A 860 -86.35 8.41 1.26
CA MET A 860 -86.04 7.55 2.46
C MET A 860 -86.11 5.99 2.37
N SER A 861 -85.44 5.16 3.21
CA SER A 861 -84.48 5.32 4.34
C SER A 861 -83.99 3.92 4.87
N PHE A 862 -83.80 3.77 6.20
CA PHE A 862 -83.59 2.55 7.04
C PHE A 862 -82.17 1.97 7.33
N PHE A 863 -81.70 2.29 8.56
CA PHE A 863 -81.16 1.43 9.64
C PHE A 863 -80.26 0.20 9.37
N GLY A 864 -79.18 0.06 10.16
CA GLY A 864 -78.41 -1.20 10.29
C GLY A 864 -77.18 -1.20 11.23
N LYS A 865 -77.36 -1.27 12.55
CA LYS A 865 -76.36 -1.72 13.56
C LYS A 865 -77.10 -2.48 14.67
N PRO A 866 -76.60 -3.61 15.21
CA PRO A 866 -75.89 -3.57 16.52
C PRO A 866 -74.79 -4.67 16.70
N LYS A 867 -73.72 -4.43 17.49
CA LYS A 867 -73.38 -5.00 18.84
C LYS A 867 -72.85 -6.47 18.89
N VAL A 868 -72.16 -6.96 19.94
CA VAL A 868 -71.13 -6.43 20.91
C VAL A 868 -70.67 -7.59 21.84
N ALA A 869 -69.49 -7.48 22.47
CA ALA A 869 -69.13 -7.86 23.87
C ALA A 869 -67.84 -8.71 24.06
N THR A 870 -67.10 -8.66 25.19
CA THR A 870 -66.72 -7.58 26.15
C THR A 870 -65.52 -8.04 27.03
N ASP A 871 -64.98 -7.10 27.84
CA ASP A 871 -64.17 -7.32 29.08
C ASP A 871 -62.67 -7.69 28.92
N ALA A 872 -61.74 -7.41 29.84
CA ALA A 872 -61.76 -6.78 31.18
C ALA A 872 -60.50 -5.87 31.43
N ALA A 873 -60.32 -5.36 32.67
CA ALA A 873 -59.14 -4.60 33.15
C ALA A 873 -58.65 -5.15 34.53
N PRO A 874 -57.49 -4.69 35.09
CA PRO A 874 -57.50 -3.48 35.94
C PRO A 874 -56.21 -2.60 35.96
N HIS A 875 -56.25 -1.46 36.67
CA HIS A 875 -55.11 -0.56 37.01
C HIS A 875 -54.74 -0.63 38.51
N PRO A 876 -53.57 -0.12 38.95
CA PRO A 876 -53.45 1.29 39.43
C PRO A 876 -52.12 2.01 39.00
N ALA A 877 -52.16 3.30 38.59
CA ALA A 877 -51.78 4.51 39.35
C ALA A 877 -50.24 4.80 39.44
N THR A 878 -49.70 6.04 39.60
CA THR A 878 -50.30 7.34 40.03
C THR A 878 -49.41 8.56 39.62
N LEU A 879 -50.02 9.63 39.09
CA LEU A 879 -49.61 11.08 39.13
C LEU A 879 -48.21 11.53 38.57
N THR A 880 -47.96 12.78 38.15
CA THR A 880 -48.72 14.07 38.21
C THR A 880 -48.34 15.02 37.04
N ARG A 881 -49.34 15.70 36.42
CA ARG A 881 -49.43 17.14 35.98
C ARG A 881 -48.24 17.84 35.23
N THR A 882 -48.41 18.74 34.24
CA THR A 882 -49.60 19.39 33.62
C THR A 882 -49.28 19.98 32.22
N SER A 883 -50.25 19.85 31.29
CA SER A 883 -50.86 20.84 30.35
C SER A 883 -50.21 22.24 30.11
N SER A 884 -50.41 22.96 28.98
CA SER A 884 -51.51 22.94 27.97
C SER A 884 -51.14 23.54 26.59
N VAL A 885 -51.96 23.24 25.56
CA VAL A 885 -52.08 23.91 24.22
C VAL A 885 -53.34 24.86 24.25
N PRO A 886 -53.86 25.57 23.19
CA PRO A 886 -53.68 25.47 21.72
C PRO A 886 -53.60 26.85 20.94
N GLU A 887 -54.03 26.84 19.67
CA GLU A 887 -54.34 27.95 18.72
C GLU A 887 -53.15 28.67 18.04
N THR A 888 -52.91 28.68 16.71
CA THR A 888 -53.68 28.69 15.43
C THR A 888 -54.13 30.06 14.89
N GLN A 889 -53.41 30.58 13.88
CA GLN A 889 -53.90 30.95 12.53
C GLN A 889 -52.74 31.55 11.69
N ILE A 890 -52.34 30.92 10.57
CA ILE A 890 -52.69 31.24 9.17
C ILE A 890 -52.05 32.53 8.62
N ALA A 891 -51.35 32.40 7.48
CA ALA A 891 -50.59 33.48 6.80
C ALA A 891 -51.44 34.33 5.84
N PRO A 892 -50.89 35.47 5.37
CA PRO A 892 -50.72 35.60 3.91
C PRO A 892 -49.39 36.26 3.45
N LYS A 893 -49.18 36.20 2.12
CA LYS A 893 -48.15 36.87 1.26
C LYS A 893 -48.90 37.66 0.15
N PRO A 894 -48.26 38.50 -0.70
CA PRO A 894 -46.97 39.23 -0.63
C PRO A 894 -47.25 40.78 -0.64
N PRO A 895 -46.54 41.77 -1.28
CA PRO A 895 -45.78 41.82 -2.55
C PRO A 895 -44.31 42.34 -2.38
N ALA A 896 -43.75 43.16 -3.30
CA ALA A 896 -42.29 43.36 -3.46
C ALA A 896 -41.80 44.79 -3.88
N SER A 897 -40.46 44.98 -3.82
CA SER A 897 -39.57 45.92 -4.54
C SER A 897 -39.20 47.34 -4.00
N MET A 898 -37.88 47.52 -3.67
CA MET A 898 -36.93 48.61 -4.03
C MET A 898 -37.21 50.12 -3.63
N PRO A 899 -36.23 51.08 -3.71
CA PRO A 899 -34.85 51.11 -3.15
C PRO A 899 -34.34 52.52 -2.66
N ARG A 900 -33.08 52.58 -2.15
CA ARG A 900 -32.11 53.74 -2.07
C ARG A 900 -32.33 54.94 -1.11
N TYR A 901 -31.21 55.40 -0.49
CA TYR A 901 -30.60 56.76 -0.35
C TYR A 901 -29.59 56.69 0.84
N VAL A 902 -28.34 57.19 0.89
CA VAL A 902 -27.47 58.18 0.19
C VAL A 902 -27.44 59.59 0.81
N SER A 903 -26.27 59.98 1.34
CA SER A 903 -25.82 61.36 1.59
C SER A 903 -24.29 61.46 1.42
N ASN A 904 -23.77 62.65 1.04
CA ASN A 904 -22.40 62.92 0.55
C ASN A 904 -22.15 64.45 0.63
N PRO A 905 -21.02 65.05 0.20
CA PRO A 905 -19.58 64.78 0.38
C PRO A 905 -18.84 65.99 1.04
N LEU A 906 -17.50 66.00 1.08
CA LEU A 906 -16.67 67.21 0.78
C LEU A 906 -15.19 66.85 0.48
N ASN A 907 -14.45 67.82 -0.07
CA ASN A 907 -13.11 67.71 -0.69
C ASN A 907 -11.95 67.58 0.35
N ASP A 908 -10.63 67.57 0.05
CA ASP A 908 -9.84 68.00 -1.13
C ASP A 908 -8.36 67.48 -1.12
N ILE A 909 -7.53 67.90 -2.10
CA ILE A 909 -6.05 68.04 -2.08
C ILE A 909 -5.15 66.77 -2.16
N SER A 910 -4.81 66.41 -3.41
CA SER A 910 -3.47 66.17 -4.02
C SER A 910 -2.25 65.54 -3.30
N ASN A 911 -1.49 64.73 -4.07
CA ASN A 911 0.00 64.65 -4.21
C ASN A 911 0.89 64.53 -2.94
N VAL A 912 1.90 63.64 -2.85
CA VAL A 912 3.16 63.59 -3.65
C VAL A 912 3.83 62.20 -3.51
N SER A 913 4.76 61.86 -4.40
CA SER A 913 5.43 60.55 -4.51
C SER A 913 6.76 60.40 -3.75
N SER A 914 7.10 59.15 -3.37
CA SER A 914 8.45 58.55 -3.21
C SER A 914 9.42 59.06 -2.13
N ARG A 915 9.91 58.15 -1.26
CA ARG A 915 11.32 57.64 -1.23
C ARG A 915 11.67 56.80 0.02
N ASP A 916 12.38 55.70 -0.22
CA ASP A 916 13.22 54.93 0.71
C ASP A 916 14.60 55.62 0.94
N PRO A 917 15.52 55.12 1.80
CA PRO A 917 15.36 54.42 3.10
C PRO A 917 16.37 54.92 4.19
N LYS A 918 16.21 54.51 5.48
CA LYS A 918 17.26 53.98 6.42
C LYS A 918 16.95 54.12 7.93
N ARG A 919 17.28 53.04 8.68
CA ARG A 919 17.80 52.95 10.08
C ARG A 919 17.31 53.95 11.15
N ASN A 920 16.72 53.43 12.25
CA ASN A 920 17.47 53.14 13.49
C ASN A 920 16.66 52.40 14.60
N ALA A 921 17.40 51.94 15.61
CA ALA A 921 17.08 51.00 16.69
C ALA A 921 15.80 51.21 17.55
N ILE A 922 15.35 50.11 18.19
CA ILE A 922 14.38 50.06 19.29
C ILE A 922 15.04 49.35 20.51
N PRO A 923 14.90 49.88 21.75
CA PRO A 923 15.47 49.26 22.97
C PRO A 923 14.55 48.18 23.59
N PRO A 924 15.09 47.26 24.43
CA PRO A 924 14.34 46.10 24.94
C PRO A 924 13.41 46.42 26.13
N THR A 925 12.28 45.70 26.20
CA THR A 925 11.28 45.78 27.28
C THR A 925 11.60 44.83 28.45
N LYS A 926 11.06 45.15 29.65
CA LYS A 926 11.33 44.41 30.90
C LYS A 926 10.31 43.27 31.14
N PRO A 927 10.71 42.16 31.77
CA PRO A 927 9.78 41.10 32.19
C PRO A 927 9.01 41.44 33.48
N ILE A 928 7.89 40.74 33.70
CA ILE A 928 6.98 40.90 34.83
C ILE A 928 7.44 40.04 36.04
N GLN A 929 7.15 40.49 37.26
CA GLN A 929 7.55 39.83 38.52
C GLN A 929 6.45 38.92 39.10
N LEU A 930 6.86 37.92 39.89
CA LEU A 930 6.02 37.15 40.81
C LEU A 930 6.58 37.28 42.25
N PRO A 931 5.72 37.18 43.30
CA PRO A 931 6.09 37.57 44.67
C PRO A 931 6.95 36.55 45.43
N ASN A 932 7.70 37.05 46.42
CA ASN A 932 8.57 36.26 47.30
C ASN A 932 7.82 35.63 48.47
N PHE A 933 8.27 34.45 48.91
CA PHE A 933 8.41 34.10 50.33
C PHE A 933 9.80 33.49 50.59
N LYS A 934 10.31 33.57 51.82
CA LYS A 934 11.73 33.33 52.17
C LYS A 934 11.90 32.59 53.50
N LEU A 935 13.16 32.22 53.77
CA LEU A 935 13.80 31.72 55.02
C LEU A 935 14.03 30.20 55.01
N ARG A 936 15.16 29.66 55.52
CA ARG A 936 16.34 30.29 56.18
C ARG A 936 17.65 29.51 55.89
N THR A 937 18.79 30.07 56.27
CA THR A 937 20.15 29.58 55.94
C THR A 937 21.04 29.38 57.18
N THR A 938 21.81 28.29 57.24
CA THR A 938 23.06 28.10 58.03
C THR A 938 23.91 26.95 57.43
N PRO A 939 25.24 26.86 57.65
CA PRO A 939 26.15 26.54 56.52
C PRO A 939 27.34 25.55 56.77
N LEU A 940 28.05 25.22 55.67
CA LEU A 940 29.45 24.71 55.59
C LEU A 940 29.68 23.25 56.09
N THR A 941 30.76 22.51 55.76
CA THR A 941 32.16 22.85 55.36
C THR A 941 32.79 21.97 54.24
N THR A 942 34.03 22.33 53.82
CA THR A 942 35.11 21.48 53.24
C THR A 942 35.03 20.87 51.81
N LYS A 943 35.92 21.38 50.94
CA LYS A 943 36.71 20.66 49.89
C LYS A 943 38.04 20.16 50.53
N PRO A 944 38.98 19.41 49.89
CA PRO A 944 39.14 18.96 48.47
C PRO A 944 38.99 17.41 48.33
N THR A 945 39.69 16.55 47.56
CA THR A 945 40.95 16.55 46.75
C THR A 945 40.95 15.44 45.67
N THR A 946 41.98 15.37 44.81
CA THR A 946 42.17 14.40 43.69
C THR A 946 43.40 13.50 43.84
N THR A 947 43.34 12.22 43.41
CA THR A 947 44.53 11.42 43.00
C THR A 947 44.19 10.27 42.02
N LYS A 948 45.18 9.45 41.62
CA LYS A 948 45.19 8.61 40.40
C LYS A 948 44.98 7.10 40.60
N ARG A 949 44.49 6.48 39.51
CA ARG A 949 44.50 5.06 39.09
C ARG A 949 45.86 4.32 39.26
N VAL A 950 45.81 3.11 39.84
CA VAL A 950 46.70 1.92 39.62
C VAL A 950 45.82 0.65 39.74
N GLU A 951 46.33 -0.54 39.38
CA GLU A 951 45.62 -1.81 39.13
C GLU A 951 45.82 -2.89 40.23
N GLN A 952 45.18 -4.06 40.02
CA GLN A 952 45.44 -5.42 40.58
C GLN A 952 44.58 -5.98 41.74
N ASP A 953 43.64 -6.85 41.33
CA ASP A 953 43.43 -8.26 41.75
C ASP A 953 43.14 -8.72 43.21
N VAL A 954 42.72 -10.00 43.27
CA VAL A 954 42.53 -10.91 44.42
C VAL A 954 41.16 -10.90 45.13
N THR A 955 40.35 -11.84 44.66
CA THR A 955 39.28 -12.62 45.34
C THR A 955 39.12 -12.50 46.87
N THR A 956 37.86 -12.34 47.34
CA THR A 956 37.08 -13.40 48.05
C THR A 956 35.69 -12.88 48.47
N ALA A 957 34.76 -13.81 48.78
CA ALA A 957 33.53 -13.56 49.54
C ALA A 957 33.56 -14.46 50.80
N PRO A 958 32.83 -14.16 51.89
CA PRO A 958 31.44 -14.63 51.94
C PRO A 958 30.41 -13.83 52.81
N SER A 959 29.14 -13.91 52.35
CA SER A 959 27.89 -14.22 53.10
C SER A 959 27.24 -13.31 54.18
N PHE A 960 25.89 -13.46 54.24
CA PHE A 960 24.88 -13.05 55.25
C PHE A 960 24.69 -11.52 55.54
N SER A 961 23.47 -10.97 55.62
CA SER A 961 22.17 -11.55 56.06
C SER A 961 20.92 -10.82 55.49
N LYS A 962 19.71 -11.38 55.71
CA LYS A 962 18.37 -10.76 55.52
C LYS A 962 17.65 -10.62 56.88
N PRO A 963 16.60 -9.78 57.03
CA PRO A 963 15.17 -10.18 56.78
C PRO A 963 14.44 -9.22 55.79
N TYR A 964 13.37 -9.53 55.02
CA TYR A 964 12.05 -10.20 55.23
C TYR A 964 10.99 -9.33 55.97
N THR A 965 9.69 -9.22 55.59
CA THR A 965 8.92 -9.50 54.32
C THR A 965 7.86 -8.36 54.11
N PHE A 966 6.64 -8.39 53.53
CA PHE A 966 5.59 -9.33 53.05
C PHE A 966 5.05 -8.81 51.67
N LEU A 967 4.47 -9.54 50.70
CA LEU A 967 3.43 -10.60 50.61
C LEU A 967 1.98 -10.07 50.62
N SER A 968 1.09 -10.47 49.69
CA SER A 968 0.39 -11.78 49.64
C SER A 968 -0.35 -11.97 48.27
N SER A 969 -0.83 -13.13 47.78
CA SER A 969 -0.63 -14.58 48.08
C SER A 969 -1.25 -15.50 46.96
N PRO A 970 -1.01 -16.85 46.95
CA PRO A 970 -1.20 -17.74 45.78
C PRO A 970 -2.25 -18.89 45.94
N PRO A 971 -2.46 -19.79 44.93
CA PRO A 971 -3.33 -20.99 44.99
C PRO A 971 -2.69 -22.28 45.60
N PRO A 972 -3.47 -23.38 45.84
CA PRO A 972 -3.05 -24.59 46.60
C PRO A 972 -2.56 -25.83 45.76
N PRO A 973 -2.04 -26.93 46.39
CA PRO A 973 -1.13 -27.92 45.76
C PRO A 973 -1.57 -29.41 45.71
N GLU A 974 -0.67 -30.29 45.23
CA GLU A 974 -0.80 -31.75 44.97
C GLU A 974 -0.26 -32.69 46.10
N PRO A 975 -0.51 -34.02 46.02
CA PRO A 975 0.22 -35.08 46.74
C PRO A 975 0.96 -36.14 45.84
N PRO A 976 1.94 -36.94 46.36
CA PRO A 976 3.06 -37.46 45.53
C PRO A 976 3.45 -38.97 45.63
N SER A 977 4.38 -39.43 44.75
CA SER A 977 5.27 -40.63 44.82
C SER A 977 6.30 -40.60 43.66
N SER A 978 7.38 -41.39 43.48
CA SER A 978 8.16 -42.38 44.28
C SER A 978 9.59 -42.57 43.66
N PRO A 979 10.57 -43.25 44.31
CA PRO A 979 12.00 -43.26 43.89
C PRO A 979 12.56 -44.59 43.29
N PRO A 980 13.80 -44.60 42.73
CA PRO A 980 14.53 -45.79 42.24
C PRO A 980 15.79 -46.22 43.07
N ASP A 981 16.30 -47.44 42.83
CA ASP A 981 17.49 -48.05 43.48
C ASP A 981 18.79 -48.06 42.62
N GLN A 982 19.92 -48.57 43.17
CA GLN A 982 21.32 -48.26 42.76
C GLN A 982 22.25 -49.43 42.33
N GLU A 983 23.48 -49.03 41.91
CA GLU A 983 24.78 -49.74 41.67
C GLU A 983 25.04 -50.35 40.25
N VAL A 984 26.29 -50.58 39.77
CA VAL A 984 27.60 -50.66 40.46
C VAL A 984 28.84 -50.04 39.75
N ILE A 985 29.86 -49.75 40.56
CA ILE A 985 31.29 -49.38 40.36
C ILE A 985 32.05 -50.18 39.23
N ARG A 986 32.59 -49.55 38.15
CA ARG A 986 33.99 -49.03 37.86
C ARG A 986 35.15 -50.08 37.74
N PRO A 987 36.39 -49.77 37.24
CA PRO A 987 36.96 -48.51 36.66
C PRO A 987 37.63 -48.66 35.26
N GLY A 988 38.19 -47.58 34.66
CA GLY A 988 38.91 -47.69 33.36
C GLY A 988 39.73 -46.51 32.77
N GLY A 989 39.59 -45.24 33.20
CA GLY A 989 40.37 -44.08 32.70
C GLY A 989 39.94 -43.54 31.31
N GLY A 990 40.23 -42.28 30.91
CA GLY A 990 40.83 -41.17 31.66
C GLY A 990 40.87 -39.83 30.88
N GLU A 991 40.81 -38.73 31.64
CA GLU A 991 41.00 -37.30 31.26
C GLU A 991 39.95 -36.48 30.46
N ARG A 992 39.75 -35.24 30.97
CA ARG A 992 39.26 -33.98 30.38
C ARG A 992 37.78 -33.84 29.94
N ILE A 993 37.01 -33.28 30.86
CA ILE A 993 35.80 -32.47 30.62
C ILE A 993 36.20 -30.99 30.59
N GLU A 994 35.66 -30.21 29.65
CA GLU A 994 35.51 -28.75 29.82
C GLU A 994 34.01 -28.35 29.79
N THR A 995 33.69 -27.20 30.38
CA THR A 995 32.33 -26.91 30.88
C THR A 995 31.61 -25.81 30.09
N PHE A 996 30.28 -25.94 30.03
CA PHE A 996 29.40 -25.02 29.33
C PHE A 996 29.40 -23.61 29.95
N ARG A 997 29.54 -22.57 29.11
CA ARG A 997 29.07 -21.21 29.38
C ARG A 997 28.41 -20.62 28.11
N PRO A 998 27.40 -19.74 28.25
CA PRO A 998 26.59 -19.28 27.13
C PRO A 998 27.33 -18.29 26.23
N ALA A 999 27.15 -18.42 24.91
CA ALA A 999 27.74 -17.53 23.91
C ALA A 999 26.74 -16.44 23.47
N THR A 1000 27.22 -15.20 23.39
CA THR A 1000 26.46 -14.02 22.95
C THR A 1000 26.36 -13.93 21.43
N THR A 1001 25.21 -13.50 20.90
CA THR A 1001 24.95 -13.34 19.46
C THR A 1001 25.57 -12.08 18.84
N PHE A 1002 26.54 -12.23 17.93
CA PHE A 1002 26.94 -11.16 16.99
C PHE A 1002 27.70 -11.70 15.75
N HIS A 1003 27.05 -11.68 14.57
CA HIS A 1003 27.68 -11.49 13.24
C HIS A 1003 26.58 -10.90 12.33
N ALA A 1004 26.73 -9.81 11.57
CA ALA A 1004 27.88 -9.16 10.92
C ALA A 1004 28.39 -9.92 9.67
N THR A 1005 27.80 -9.62 8.52
CA THR A 1005 28.21 -10.13 7.20
C THR A 1005 29.49 -9.45 6.71
N SER A 1006 30.60 -10.19 6.71
CA SER A 1006 31.92 -9.70 6.28
C SER A 1006 32.04 -9.60 4.76
N VAL A 1007 32.23 -8.40 4.23
CA VAL A 1007 32.80 -8.18 2.89
C VAL A 1007 34.32 -8.07 3.02
N THR A 1008 35.06 -8.75 2.16
CA THR A 1008 36.52 -8.82 2.20
C THR A 1008 37.18 -7.50 1.76
N GLN A 1009 38.04 -6.94 2.62
CA GLN A 1009 39.05 -5.96 2.23
C GLN A 1009 40.44 -6.50 2.56
N VAL A 1010 41.29 -6.64 1.53
CA VAL A 1010 42.69 -7.05 1.68
C VAL A 1010 43.54 -5.82 2.02
N GLY A 1011 43.98 -5.73 3.28
CA GLY A 1011 44.91 -4.70 3.72
C GLY A 1011 46.35 -5.01 3.31
N ASN A 1012 46.96 -4.13 2.52
CA ASN A 1012 48.32 -4.31 2.01
C ASN A 1012 49.36 -4.05 3.12
N LYS A 1013 50.28 -4.99 3.37
CA LYS A 1013 51.44 -4.80 4.27
C LYS A 1013 52.72 -5.39 3.68
N ILE A 1014 53.82 -4.67 3.92
CA ILE A 1014 55.12 -4.88 3.27
C ILE A 1014 55.90 -6.00 3.97
N GLY A 1015 56.48 -6.91 3.17
CA GLY A 1015 57.42 -7.93 3.63
C GLY A 1015 58.45 -8.26 2.55
N THR A 1016 59.74 -8.13 2.84
CA THR A 1016 60.85 -8.31 1.89
C THR A 1016 61.25 -9.78 1.77
N GLY A 1017 61.17 -10.36 0.57
CA GLY A 1017 61.44 -11.79 0.34
C GLY A 1017 62.89 -12.13 -0.04
N ARG A 1018 63.10 -13.34 -0.58
CA ARG A 1018 64.28 -13.70 -1.40
C ARG A 1018 63.99 -14.83 -2.40
N ARG A 1019 64.79 -14.87 -3.46
CA ARG A 1019 64.63 -15.59 -4.74
C ARG A 1019 64.84 -17.11 -4.65
N LEU A 1020 64.24 -17.85 -5.59
CA LEU A 1020 64.79 -18.89 -6.51
C LEU A 1020 63.60 -19.61 -7.20
N GLY A 1021 63.58 -20.01 -8.48
CA GLY A 1021 64.51 -19.88 -9.62
C GLY A 1021 63.80 -20.17 -10.97
N MET A 1022 64.54 -20.21 -12.10
CA MET A 1022 64.04 -20.38 -13.49
C MET A 1022 63.18 -21.65 -13.76
N GLY A 1023 62.31 -21.73 -14.79
CA GLY A 1023 61.86 -20.73 -15.79
C GLY A 1023 61.49 -21.31 -17.18
N ARG A 1024 61.22 -20.41 -18.16
CA ARG A 1024 61.11 -20.58 -19.65
C ARG A 1024 59.83 -21.16 -20.32
N SER A 1025 59.26 -20.32 -21.21
CA SER A 1025 58.64 -20.63 -22.53
C SER A 1025 57.19 -21.18 -22.58
N PHE A 1026 56.43 -21.11 -23.69
CA PHE A 1026 56.65 -20.59 -25.08
C PHE A 1026 55.39 -19.83 -25.62
N LYS A 1027 55.47 -19.30 -26.86
CA LYS A 1027 54.46 -18.49 -27.62
C LYS A 1027 53.05 -19.12 -27.76
N PRO A 1028 52.03 -18.33 -28.16
CA PRO A 1028 51.55 -18.43 -29.57
C PRO A 1028 51.61 -17.14 -30.42
N TRP A 1029 51.30 -17.32 -31.71
CA TRP A 1029 51.23 -16.37 -32.84
C TRP A 1029 49.84 -16.56 -33.51
N SER A 1030 49.20 -15.62 -34.21
CA SER A 1030 49.41 -14.16 -34.40
C SER A 1030 48.17 -13.56 -35.09
N ALA A 1031 47.83 -12.30 -34.85
CA ALA A 1031 46.64 -11.65 -35.42
C ALA A 1031 46.69 -11.45 -36.96
N ARG A 1032 45.51 -11.38 -37.59
CA ARG A 1032 45.25 -10.65 -38.85
C ARG A 1032 43.78 -10.21 -38.91
N GLY A 1033 43.54 -8.99 -39.41
CA GLY A 1033 42.19 -8.43 -39.60
C GLY A 1033 41.60 -8.76 -40.97
N GLY A 1034 40.32 -8.43 -41.17
CA GLY A 1034 39.57 -8.74 -42.39
C GLY A 1034 39.71 -7.72 -43.55
N ARG A 1035 39.15 -8.11 -44.70
CA ARG A 1035 38.78 -7.26 -45.84
C ARG A 1035 37.67 -7.95 -46.63
N GLY A 1036 36.62 -7.21 -46.98
CA GLY A 1036 35.68 -7.53 -48.07
C GLY A 1036 34.70 -8.67 -47.81
N GLY A 1037 33.42 -8.42 -48.08
CA GLY A 1037 32.28 -9.29 -47.82
C GLY A 1037 31.07 -8.44 -47.48
#